data_AF-A0A7Y7TK23-F1
#
_entry.id   AF-A0A7Y7TK23-F1
#
_cell.length_a   1.000
_cell.length_b   1.000
_cell.length_c   1.000
_cell.angle_alpha   90.00
_cell.angle_beta   90.00
_cell.angle_gamma   90.00
#
_symmetry.space_group_name_H-M   'P 1'
#
loop_
_entity.id
_entity.type
_entity.pdbx_description
1 polymer ?
#
loop_
_entity_poly.entity_id
_entity_poly.type
_entity_poly.pdbx_seq_one_letter_code
_entity_poly.pdbx_strand_id
1 'polypeptide(L)'
;MQKEKKVKDIKKFYFTETPFDNLMTKRITKVLLICSKYDAFILEGDGRIEEQIFNEYVSLNLRYPPHFIQVSSAEQAFKILIEDQIDLIITMLDLGDVDVFDFAKEIKIKYPLKPIVVLTPFSREVSLKLDSGDTSSIDYVFSWLGNADIMLAIIKLIEDTMNVEHDTREVGVQSLLLVEDSVRLYSSYLPNLYKLIFKQSLKFMTEGLNEHQKMLRMRGRPKILLATNYEQANALYEKYRNNLLGVISDISFKTYGIMNKNAGIRFCELVRNADKDLPFLLQSSDSENSSKAKELKVGFLDKNSKTYSHELKDFILNNFSFGDFVFRNPVTKEEILRVSDLKNLQDKIFDIPDESFFYHISNNHFSKWLNARAIFPIAEMFKILKFEDFNDLDEIRRYIFDAIARYRSNKGRGVIADFYRDKFDEYLIFTRIGSGSIGGKARGLAFIDTLLKRNRMVDKYDDVIVTIPRTVVLGTDVFDEFMEDNELYKIALSESSNDEILQKFVSARLPFRIHEDLYAFITVVKKPIAIRSSSLLEDSHYQPFAGIYSTYMIPNLQDERVMIEKLSIAIKSVYASVYFKDSKAYMTATKNVIDEEKMGIVLQEVCGQPYGNRFYPVISGVARSINFYPIAPEKSDDGIVNIALGLGKYIVDGGNTLRFSPHYPQKVLQLSSVDMALRETQRHFYALDMNKESFKPCVDDGVNIMKLPIKEAEKDNSIKMIASTFDFENHMLRDGIYHEGRKIITFSNILNHNSFSLAQILKDVLEIAQREMNKPVEIEFAVDLDVPDNEPKIFNLLQIRPIVDNDQTLKEDLNEIEKENTIIICDTALGNGIINDVYDIVYIKPESFDPAKSEAMVNDIGRLNDIFLKEEKQYILVGPGRWGSSDPWLGIPVKWPQISAARLIVESGLEHYRIDPSQGTHFFQNLTSFRVGYFTINPFINDGYYDIQYLASFEPYYEDEFIRHVRFPNPLIIKIDGKQNKGVVLKPSISVNNE
;
A
#
# COMPACT_ATOMS: atom_id res chain seq x y z
N MET A 1 29.51 35.46 -15.43
CA MET A 1 29.21 34.11 -15.97
C MET A 1 29.57 33.09 -14.91
N GLN A 2 28.61 32.78 -14.04
CA GLN A 2 28.75 31.77 -12.98
C GLN A 2 28.66 30.39 -13.62
N LYS A 3 29.61 29.51 -13.31
CA LYS A 3 29.52 28.08 -13.61
C LYS A 3 28.34 27.53 -12.79
N GLU A 4 27.24 27.16 -13.45
CA GLU A 4 26.22 26.30 -12.86
C GLU A 4 26.90 25.02 -12.35
N LYS A 5 27.00 24.87 -11.03
CA LYS A 5 27.48 23.65 -10.38
C LYS A 5 26.50 22.53 -10.72
N LYS A 6 27.02 21.45 -11.30
CA LYS A 6 26.31 20.26 -11.80
C LYS A 6 25.81 19.33 -10.68
N VAL A 7 25.40 19.85 -9.52
CA VAL A 7 24.71 19.02 -8.53
C VAL A 7 23.29 18.82 -9.04
N LYS A 8 22.94 17.58 -9.42
CA LYS A 8 21.56 17.26 -9.82
C LYS A 8 20.63 17.67 -8.68
N ASP A 9 19.64 18.50 -9.00
CA ASP A 9 18.60 18.90 -8.05
C ASP A 9 18.00 17.66 -7.40
N ILE A 10 18.27 17.48 -6.10
CA ILE A 10 17.78 16.33 -5.33
C ILE A 10 16.26 16.26 -5.47
N LYS A 11 15.56 17.41 -5.61
CA LYS A 11 14.10 17.48 -5.77
C LYS A 11 13.59 16.79 -7.04
N LYS A 12 14.42 16.59 -8.06
CA LYS A 12 14.05 15.90 -9.31
C LYS A 12 14.53 14.45 -9.42
N PHE A 13 15.29 13.95 -8.44
CA PHE A 13 15.82 12.58 -8.47
C PHE A 13 14.82 11.53 -7.95
N TYR A 14 14.25 10.72 -8.85
CA TYR A 14 13.35 9.62 -8.49
C TYR A 14 14.15 8.34 -8.23
N PHE A 15 14.07 7.79 -7.01
CA PHE A 15 14.68 6.49 -6.70
C PHE A 15 13.87 5.37 -7.35
N THR A 16 14.44 4.68 -8.32
CA THR A 16 13.88 3.43 -8.85
C THR A 16 13.99 2.34 -7.79
N GLU A 17 12.92 1.55 -7.62
CA GLU A 17 12.97 0.39 -6.74
C GLU A 17 13.97 -0.63 -7.29
N THR A 18 14.76 -1.18 -6.39
CA THR A 18 15.66 -2.30 -6.71
C THR A 18 14.80 -3.54 -7.01
N PRO A 19 14.90 -4.13 -8.22
CA PRO A 19 14.08 -5.29 -8.60
C PRO A 19 14.64 -6.57 -7.98
N PHE A 20 14.51 -6.71 -6.66
CA PHE A 20 14.98 -7.89 -5.92
C PHE A 20 14.33 -9.19 -6.39
N ASP A 21 13.12 -9.13 -6.96
CA ASP A 21 12.44 -10.27 -7.57
C ASP A 21 13.23 -10.88 -8.73
N ASN A 22 14.00 -10.08 -9.44
CA ASN A 22 14.82 -10.50 -10.58
C ASN A 22 16.18 -11.06 -10.15
N LEU A 23 16.51 -11.05 -8.86
CA LEU A 23 17.76 -11.62 -8.34
C LEU A 23 17.60 -13.09 -7.96
N MET A 24 18.69 -13.85 -8.06
CA MET A 24 18.72 -15.29 -7.68
C MET A 24 17.58 -16.10 -8.33
N THR A 25 17.36 -15.87 -9.63
CA THR A 25 16.28 -16.52 -10.42
C THR A 25 16.60 -17.97 -10.71
N LYS A 26 17.88 -18.34 -10.81
CA LYS A 26 18.32 -19.73 -10.93
C LYS A 26 18.59 -20.30 -9.55
N ARG A 27 17.99 -21.46 -9.24
CA ARG A 27 18.11 -22.15 -7.95
C ARG A 27 18.31 -23.63 -8.15
N ILE A 28 18.96 -24.26 -7.18
CA ILE A 28 19.12 -25.71 -7.15
C ILE A 28 17.98 -26.28 -6.31
N THR A 29 17.11 -27.05 -6.95
CA THR A 29 15.93 -27.67 -6.32
C THR A 29 16.09 -29.16 -6.11
N LYS A 30 16.81 -29.85 -7.01
CA LYS A 30 17.09 -31.28 -6.93
C LYS A 30 18.58 -31.57 -7.04
N VAL A 31 19.12 -32.27 -6.05
CA VAL A 31 20.52 -32.71 -5.98
C VAL A 31 20.57 -34.22 -6.10
N LEU A 32 21.30 -34.72 -7.10
CA LEU A 32 21.62 -36.14 -7.22
C LEU A 32 22.90 -36.43 -6.43
N LEU A 33 22.78 -37.19 -5.36
CA LEU A 33 23.90 -37.64 -4.53
C LEU A 33 24.27 -39.08 -4.90
N ILE A 34 25.45 -39.26 -5.46
CA ILE A 34 25.98 -40.54 -5.91
C ILE A 34 27.03 -40.99 -4.89
N CYS A 35 26.71 -42.00 -4.08
CA CYS A 35 27.58 -42.44 -2.99
C CYS A 35 27.38 -43.92 -2.67
N SER A 36 28.40 -44.57 -2.10
CA SER A 36 28.26 -45.96 -1.65
C SER A 36 27.25 -46.06 -0.51
N LYS A 37 26.71 -47.25 -0.24
CA LYS A 37 25.82 -47.46 0.92
C LYS A 37 26.51 -47.13 2.25
N TYR A 38 27.84 -47.26 2.32
CA TYR A 38 28.62 -46.93 3.50
C TYR A 38 28.78 -45.41 3.66
N ASP A 39 29.05 -44.70 2.56
CA ASP A 39 29.08 -43.23 2.56
C ASP A 39 27.71 -42.65 2.94
N ALA A 40 26.63 -43.19 2.37
CA ALA A 40 25.26 -42.82 2.72
C ALA A 40 25.00 -43.02 4.23
N PHE A 41 25.51 -44.11 4.82
CA PHE A 41 25.42 -44.34 6.26
C PHE A 41 26.23 -43.35 7.09
N ILE A 42 27.45 -42.98 6.66
CA ILE A 42 28.26 -41.94 7.35
C ILE A 42 27.51 -40.61 7.32
N LEU A 43 26.96 -40.27 6.16
CA LEU A 43 26.14 -39.09 5.94
C LEU A 43 24.87 -39.10 6.80
N GLU A 44 24.22 -40.26 7.01
CA GLU A 44 23.05 -40.39 7.89
C GLU A 44 23.42 -40.41 9.39
N GLY A 45 24.55 -41.01 9.77
CA GLY A 45 25.01 -41.20 11.15
C GLY A 45 25.49 -39.91 11.83
N ASP A 46 26.03 -38.96 11.07
CA ASP A 46 26.38 -37.61 11.54
C ASP A 46 25.15 -36.67 11.61
N GLY A 47 23.96 -37.21 11.33
CA GLY A 47 22.64 -36.59 11.39
C GLY A 47 21.99 -36.55 10.01
N ARG A 48 20.72 -36.96 9.93
CA ARG A 48 19.94 -36.99 8.67
C ARG A 48 20.16 -35.71 7.86
N ILE A 49 20.93 -35.79 6.77
CA ILE A 49 21.37 -34.62 6.00
C ILE A 49 20.21 -33.75 5.55
N GLU A 50 19.11 -34.36 5.11
CA GLU A 50 17.93 -33.62 4.71
C GLU A 50 17.34 -32.80 5.88
N GLU A 51 17.31 -33.36 7.09
CA GLU A 51 16.81 -32.70 8.30
C GLU A 51 17.76 -31.57 8.74
N GLN A 52 19.08 -31.80 8.70
CA GLN A 52 20.06 -30.78 9.04
C GLN A 52 20.04 -29.61 8.04
N ILE A 53 19.98 -29.90 6.74
CA ILE A 53 19.85 -28.87 5.70
C ILE A 53 18.53 -28.13 5.87
N PHE A 54 17.43 -28.84 6.13
CA PHE A 54 16.14 -28.20 6.41
C PHE A 54 16.24 -27.24 7.60
N ASN A 55 16.80 -27.70 8.72
CA ASN A 55 16.96 -26.89 9.93
C ASN A 55 17.88 -25.67 9.70
N GLU A 56 18.96 -25.83 8.93
CA GLU A 56 19.85 -24.72 8.59
C GLU A 56 19.18 -23.72 7.63
N TYR A 57 18.38 -24.19 6.67
CA TYR A 57 17.57 -23.30 5.83
C TYR A 57 16.58 -22.49 6.67
N VAL A 58 15.87 -23.14 7.60
CA VAL A 58 14.93 -22.47 8.51
C VAL A 58 15.66 -21.47 9.41
N SER A 59 16.80 -21.85 10.01
CA SER A 59 17.57 -20.99 10.90
C SER A 59 18.14 -19.74 10.21
N LEU A 60 18.45 -19.86 8.91
CA LEU A 60 18.94 -18.78 8.06
C LEU A 60 17.82 -18.04 7.30
N ASN A 61 16.55 -18.36 7.59
CA ASN A 61 15.36 -17.80 6.93
C ASN A 61 15.36 -17.96 5.40
N LEU A 62 15.90 -19.09 4.91
CA LEU A 62 15.91 -19.50 3.52
C LEU A 62 14.69 -20.40 3.24
N ARG A 63 14.08 -20.23 2.07
CA ARG A 63 12.94 -21.06 1.61
C ARG A 63 13.37 -22.05 0.54
N TYR A 64 12.64 -23.16 0.47
CA TYR A 64 12.82 -24.24 -0.51
C TYR A 64 14.17 -24.94 -0.36
N PRO A 65 14.39 -25.70 0.73
CA PRO A 65 15.55 -26.57 0.80
C PRO A 65 15.52 -27.57 -0.38
N PRO A 66 16.69 -27.87 -0.99
CA PRO A 66 16.74 -28.79 -2.12
C PRO A 66 16.40 -30.21 -1.68
N HIS A 67 15.77 -30.96 -2.57
CA HIS A 67 15.50 -32.37 -2.39
C HIS A 67 16.72 -33.20 -2.83
N PHE A 68 17.11 -34.18 -2.02
CA PHE A 68 18.24 -35.05 -2.31
C PHE A 68 17.76 -36.40 -2.83
N ILE A 69 18.27 -36.81 -3.99
CA ILE A 69 18.03 -38.13 -4.55
C ILE A 69 19.33 -38.91 -4.41
N GLN A 70 19.31 -39.99 -3.64
CA GLN A 70 20.48 -40.80 -3.37
C GLN A 70 20.52 -42.03 -4.27
N VAL A 71 21.66 -42.28 -4.89
CA VAL A 71 21.90 -43.46 -5.73
C VAL A 71 23.25 -44.08 -5.40
N SER A 72 23.35 -45.40 -5.60
CA SER A 72 24.53 -46.20 -5.20
C SER A 72 25.31 -46.79 -6.37
N SER A 73 24.91 -46.50 -7.61
CA SER A 73 25.58 -47.00 -8.82
C SER A 73 25.42 -46.03 -10.00
N ALA A 74 26.36 -46.12 -10.95
CA ALA A 74 26.33 -45.33 -12.19
C ALA A 74 25.07 -45.58 -13.04
N GLU A 75 24.59 -46.83 -13.10
CA GLU A 75 23.38 -47.19 -13.84
C GLU A 75 22.13 -46.50 -13.27
N GLN A 76 21.96 -46.53 -11.94
CA GLN A 76 20.88 -45.81 -11.26
C GLN A 76 20.98 -44.31 -11.45
N ALA A 77 22.20 -43.75 -11.39
CA ALA A 77 22.43 -42.33 -11.63
C ALA A 77 21.99 -41.92 -13.05
N PHE A 78 22.35 -42.68 -14.08
CA PHE A 78 21.89 -42.40 -15.45
C PHE A 78 20.38 -42.54 -15.61
N LYS A 79 19.77 -43.54 -14.95
CA LYS A 79 18.31 -43.69 -14.94
C LYS A 79 17.62 -42.45 -14.38
N ILE A 80 18.04 -41.98 -13.20
CA ILE A 80 17.49 -40.77 -12.57
C ILE A 80 17.76 -39.53 -13.44
N LEU A 81 18.94 -39.42 -14.06
CA LEU A 81 19.24 -38.30 -14.96
C LEU A 81 18.34 -38.24 -16.21
N ILE A 82 17.77 -39.37 -16.63
CA ILE A 82 16.81 -39.47 -17.74
C ILE A 82 15.37 -39.22 -17.25
N GLU A 83 15.00 -39.82 -16.10
CA GLU A 83 13.64 -39.77 -15.56
C GLU A 83 13.31 -38.44 -14.86
N ASP A 84 14.32 -37.75 -14.34
CA ASP A 84 14.16 -36.61 -13.44
C ASP A 84 15.02 -35.40 -13.83
N GLN A 85 14.52 -34.20 -13.53
CA GLN A 85 15.26 -32.95 -13.74
C GLN A 85 16.21 -32.67 -12.58
N ILE A 86 17.45 -33.15 -12.71
CA ILE A 86 18.53 -32.89 -11.73
C ILE A 86 19.26 -31.58 -12.04
N ASP A 87 19.41 -30.71 -11.03
CA ASP A 87 20.08 -29.41 -11.11
C ASP A 87 21.57 -29.46 -10.72
N LEU A 88 21.94 -30.33 -9.78
CA LEU A 88 23.31 -30.51 -9.28
C LEU A 88 23.62 -31.98 -9.04
N ILE A 89 24.81 -32.42 -9.41
CA ILE A 89 25.31 -33.77 -9.15
C ILE A 89 26.46 -33.68 -8.14
N ILE A 90 26.33 -34.38 -7.03
CA ILE A 90 27.39 -34.54 -6.03
C ILE A 90 27.79 -36.02 -6.01
N THR A 91 29.06 -36.32 -6.26
CA THR A 91 29.58 -37.69 -6.27
C THR A 91 30.66 -37.89 -5.22
N MET A 92 30.57 -38.98 -4.46
CA MET A 92 31.66 -39.47 -3.63
C MET A 92 32.71 -40.21 -4.48
N LEU A 93 33.96 -40.22 -4.04
CA LEU A 93 35.11 -40.70 -4.83
C LEU A 93 35.21 -42.24 -4.93
N ASP A 94 34.45 -42.99 -4.12
CA ASP A 94 34.54 -44.45 -4.03
C ASP A 94 33.22 -45.11 -4.53
N LEU A 95 33.12 -45.32 -5.84
CA LEU A 95 31.99 -46.00 -6.49
C LEU A 95 32.28 -47.49 -6.78
N GLY A 96 33.32 -48.07 -6.17
CA GLY A 96 33.76 -49.43 -6.45
C GLY A 96 34.52 -49.53 -7.77
N ASP A 97 33.95 -50.23 -8.77
CA ASP A 97 34.64 -50.62 -10.01
C ASP A 97 34.69 -49.51 -11.10
N VAL A 98 34.11 -48.34 -10.84
CA VAL A 98 34.00 -47.25 -11.83
C VAL A 98 34.87 -46.06 -11.40
N ASP A 99 35.74 -45.59 -12.30
CA ASP A 99 36.48 -44.36 -12.10
C ASP A 99 35.54 -43.14 -12.16
N VAL A 100 35.47 -42.38 -11.06
CA VAL A 100 34.62 -41.21 -10.90
C VAL A 100 34.92 -40.12 -11.94
N PHE A 101 36.18 -39.99 -12.38
CA PHE A 101 36.57 -39.01 -13.39
C PHE A 101 36.05 -39.37 -14.78
N ASP A 102 36.12 -40.65 -15.14
CA ASP A 102 35.57 -41.15 -16.42
C ASP A 102 34.04 -41.08 -16.41
N PHE A 103 33.41 -41.42 -15.29
CA PHE A 103 31.97 -41.29 -15.12
C PHE A 103 31.49 -39.83 -15.20
N ALA A 104 32.21 -38.89 -14.59
CA ALA A 104 31.92 -37.46 -14.72
C ALA A 104 32.04 -36.97 -16.17
N LYS A 105 33.04 -37.46 -16.92
CA LYS A 105 33.18 -37.19 -18.37
C LYS A 105 31.98 -37.70 -19.16
N GLU A 106 31.54 -38.93 -18.91
CA GLU A 106 30.36 -39.49 -19.58
C GLU A 106 29.09 -38.66 -19.31
N ILE A 107 28.92 -38.19 -18.08
CA ILE A 107 27.81 -37.30 -17.73
C ILE A 107 27.94 -35.96 -18.46
N LYS A 108 29.12 -35.31 -18.44
CA LYS A 108 29.32 -34.01 -19.12
C LYS A 108 29.14 -34.09 -20.63
N ILE A 109 29.47 -35.21 -21.27
CA ILE A 109 29.21 -35.41 -22.71
C ILE A 109 27.71 -35.34 -23.00
N LYS A 110 26.87 -35.96 -22.17
CA LYS A 110 25.41 -35.98 -22.34
C LYS A 110 24.73 -34.71 -21.79
N TYR A 111 25.29 -34.13 -20.72
CA TYR A 111 24.74 -33.00 -19.98
C TYR A 111 25.82 -31.93 -19.70
N PRO A 112 26.27 -31.18 -20.73
CA PRO A 112 27.42 -30.28 -20.61
C PRO A 112 27.25 -29.17 -19.56
N LEU A 113 26.01 -28.71 -19.37
CA LEU A 113 25.67 -27.59 -18.49
C LEU A 113 25.34 -28.00 -17.06
N LYS A 114 25.22 -29.30 -16.75
CA LYS A 114 24.91 -29.74 -15.38
C LYS A 114 26.17 -29.66 -14.52
N PRO A 115 26.16 -28.94 -13.38
CA PRO A 115 27.31 -28.87 -12.49
C PRO A 115 27.56 -30.21 -11.80
N ILE A 116 28.83 -30.63 -11.76
CA ILE A 116 29.31 -31.85 -11.11
C ILE A 116 30.32 -31.47 -10.05
N VAL A 117 30.05 -31.90 -8.82
CA VAL A 117 30.90 -31.68 -7.66
C VAL A 117 31.36 -33.02 -7.10
N VAL A 118 32.65 -33.15 -6.85
CA VAL A 118 33.20 -34.32 -6.15
C VAL A 118 33.32 -33.99 -4.66
N LEU A 119 32.82 -34.85 -3.79
CA LEU A 119 32.94 -34.73 -2.34
C LEU A 119 33.69 -35.95 -1.81
N THR A 120 34.79 -35.76 -1.09
CA THR A 120 35.62 -36.91 -0.68
C THR A 120 36.24 -36.72 0.70
N PRO A 121 36.33 -37.77 1.54
CA PRO A 121 37.28 -37.75 2.64
C PRO A 121 38.70 -37.64 2.07
N PHE A 122 39.50 -36.72 2.57
CA PHE A 122 40.81 -36.42 1.98
C PHE A 122 41.87 -37.40 2.48
N SER A 123 42.42 -38.21 1.58
CA SER A 123 43.59 -39.07 1.81
C SER A 123 44.74 -38.68 0.87
N ARG A 124 45.97 -39.08 1.19
CA ARG A 124 47.15 -38.82 0.34
C ARG A 124 47.01 -39.43 -1.05
N GLU A 125 46.28 -40.53 -1.18
CA GLU A 125 46.01 -41.20 -2.46
C GLU A 125 45.04 -40.41 -3.35
N VAL A 126 44.05 -39.76 -2.74
CA VAL A 126 43.11 -38.88 -3.45
C VAL A 126 43.81 -37.65 -4.03
N SER A 127 44.75 -37.05 -3.30
CA SER A 127 45.59 -35.96 -3.83
C SER A 127 46.40 -36.38 -5.05
N LEU A 128 46.99 -37.58 -5.03
CA LEU A 128 47.78 -38.10 -6.15
C LEU A 128 46.90 -38.38 -7.39
N LYS A 129 45.67 -38.87 -7.19
CA LYS A 129 44.69 -39.03 -8.29
C LYS A 129 44.23 -37.69 -8.86
N LEU A 130 44.00 -36.68 -8.02
CA LEU A 130 43.61 -35.34 -8.46
C LEU A 130 44.72 -34.60 -9.23
N ASP A 131 45.99 -34.82 -8.88
CA ASP A 131 47.14 -34.22 -9.58
C ASP A 131 47.51 -34.96 -10.88
N SER A 132 47.09 -36.22 -11.05
CA SER A 132 47.37 -37.05 -12.25
C SER A 132 46.18 -37.22 -13.19
N GLY A 133 44.95 -36.98 -12.71
CA GLY A 133 43.70 -37.12 -13.47
C GLY A 133 43.29 -35.85 -14.23
N ASP A 134 42.53 -36.03 -15.30
CA ASP A 134 41.92 -34.95 -16.06
C ASP A 134 40.62 -34.48 -15.36
N THR A 135 40.70 -33.34 -14.68
CA THR A 135 39.62 -32.75 -13.87
C THR A 135 38.71 -31.81 -14.66
N SER A 136 38.89 -31.69 -16.00
CA SER A 136 38.14 -30.76 -16.84
C SER A 136 36.61 -30.93 -16.82
N SER A 137 36.14 -32.12 -16.46
CA SER A 137 34.70 -32.45 -16.39
C SER A 137 34.07 -32.21 -15.01
N ILE A 138 34.86 -31.80 -14.02
CA ILE A 138 34.42 -31.53 -12.64
C ILE A 138 34.49 -30.03 -12.39
N ASP A 139 33.39 -29.45 -11.91
CA ASP A 139 33.31 -28.02 -11.63
C ASP A 139 34.06 -27.67 -10.33
N TYR A 140 33.87 -28.47 -9.27
CA TYR A 140 34.58 -28.31 -7.99
C TYR A 140 34.83 -29.64 -7.28
N VAL A 141 35.87 -29.66 -6.44
CA VAL A 141 36.20 -30.79 -5.56
C VAL A 141 36.11 -30.31 -4.12
N PHE A 142 35.52 -31.06 -3.21
CA PHE A 142 35.38 -30.69 -1.81
C PHE A 142 35.83 -31.82 -0.90
N SER A 143 36.36 -31.45 0.26
CA SER A 143 36.69 -32.38 1.33
C SER A 143 35.50 -32.54 2.26
N TRP A 144 35.03 -33.77 2.48
CA TRP A 144 34.10 -34.06 3.57
C TRP A 144 34.86 -33.97 4.89
N LEU A 145 34.42 -33.10 5.79
CA LEU A 145 35.03 -32.85 7.10
C LEU A 145 34.11 -33.25 8.27
N GLY A 146 33.06 -34.02 8.01
CA GLY A 146 32.05 -34.39 9.03
C GLY A 146 31.11 -33.23 9.40
N ASN A 147 30.88 -32.28 8.49
CA ASN A 147 29.99 -31.14 8.71
C ASN A 147 29.05 -30.97 7.51
N ALA A 148 27.74 -31.17 7.71
CA ALA A 148 26.73 -31.04 6.67
C ALA A 148 26.56 -29.61 6.12
N ASP A 149 27.03 -28.56 6.84
CA ASP A 149 27.04 -27.18 6.34
C ASP A 149 27.82 -27.04 5.01
N ILE A 150 28.71 -28.00 4.69
CA ILE A 150 29.41 -28.06 3.41
C ILE A 150 28.46 -28.27 2.23
N MET A 151 27.38 -29.04 2.40
CA MET A 151 26.39 -29.25 1.34
C MET A 151 25.70 -27.93 1.00
N LEU A 152 25.30 -27.17 2.03
CA LEU A 152 24.75 -25.83 1.86
C LEU A 152 25.76 -24.93 1.12
N ALA A 153 27.03 -24.93 1.52
CA ALA A 153 28.07 -24.13 0.90
C ALA A 153 28.29 -24.46 -0.59
N ILE A 154 28.30 -25.76 -0.94
CA ILE A 154 28.41 -26.25 -2.32
C ILE A 154 27.23 -25.72 -3.14
N ILE A 155 26.00 -25.97 -2.68
CA ILE A 155 24.77 -25.54 -3.35
C ILE A 155 24.81 -24.02 -3.58
N LYS A 156 25.17 -23.25 -2.55
CA LYS A 156 25.21 -21.78 -2.64
C LYS A 156 26.33 -21.25 -3.52
N LEU A 157 27.47 -21.92 -3.61
CA LEU A 157 28.55 -21.56 -4.52
C LEU A 157 28.15 -21.74 -5.99
N ILE A 158 27.49 -22.84 -6.29
CA ILE A 158 26.97 -23.08 -7.64
C ILE A 158 25.86 -22.07 -7.97
N GLU A 159 24.91 -21.85 -7.08
CA GLU A 159 23.85 -20.84 -7.28
C GLU A 159 24.45 -19.43 -7.47
N ASP A 160 25.45 -19.03 -6.68
CA ASP A 160 26.11 -17.74 -6.83
C ASP A 160 26.78 -17.62 -8.21
N THR A 161 27.45 -18.68 -8.68
CA THR A 161 28.08 -18.72 -10.02
C THR A 161 27.05 -18.63 -11.15
N MET A 162 25.89 -19.28 -11.00
CA MET A 162 24.80 -19.26 -12.00
C MET A 162 24.15 -17.87 -12.16
N ASN A 163 24.17 -17.05 -11.10
CA ASN A 163 23.43 -15.78 -11.03
C ASN A 163 24.34 -14.54 -11.04
N VAL A 164 25.61 -14.63 -10.64
CA VAL A 164 26.49 -13.46 -10.40
C VAL A 164 26.55 -12.49 -11.59
N GLU A 165 26.60 -12.98 -12.83
CA GLU A 165 26.66 -12.10 -14.01
C GLU A 165 25.40 -11.24 -14.19
N HIS A 166 24.23 -11.85 -14.03
CA HIS A 166 22.96 -11.12 -14.10
C HIS A 166 22.80 -10.18 -12.90
N ASP A 167 23.02 -10.70 -11.69
CA ASP A 167 22.80 -9.97 -10.43
C ASP A 167 23.72 -8.75 -10.28
N THR A 168 24.99 -8.85 -10.72
CA THR A 168 25.95 -7.74 -10.69
C THR A 168 25.65 -6.69 -11.74
N ARG A 169 25.31 -7.09 -12.98
CA ARG A 169 25.08 -6.16 -14.11
C ARG A 169 23.75 -5.41 -13.99
N GLU A 170 22.67 -6.11 -13.67
CA GLU A 170 21.31 -5.52 -13.67
C GLU A 170 21.03 -4.69 -12.42
N VAL A 171 21.54 -5.12 -11.26
CA VAL A 171 21.13 -4.56 -9.96
C VAL A 171 22.29 -4.03 -9.12
N GLY A 172 23.52 -4.45 -9.42
CA GLY A 172 24.71 -4.00 -8.69
C GLY A 172 25.05 -4.86 -7.47
N VAL A 173 24.57 -6.11 -7.40
CA VAL A 173 24.91 -7.04 -6.30
C VAL A 173 26.43 -7.15 -6.15
N GLN A 174 26.89 -7.15 -4.90
CA GLN A 174 28.33 -7.18 -4.61
C GLN A 174 28.85 -8.62 -4.53
N SER A 175 30.18 -8.79 -4.64
CA SER A 175 30.85 -10.08 -4.62
C SER A 175 32.08 -10.06 -3.71
N LEU A 176 32.45 -11.23 -3.21
CA LEU A 176 33.65 -11.47 -2.43
C LEU A 176 34.50 -12.49 -3.17
N LEU A 177 35.75 -12.15 -3.48
CA LEU A 177 36.67 -13.04 -4.18
C LEU A 177 37.52 -13.81 -3.17
N LEU A 178 37.37 -15.13 -3.16
CA LEU A 178 38.20 -16.06 -2.40
C LEU A 178 39.17 -16.77 -3.35
N VAL A 179 40.47 -16.60 -3.14
CA VAL A 179 41.54 -17.28 -3.88
C VAL A 179 42.19 -18.30 -2.95
N GLU A 180 41.89 -19.58 -3.17
CA GLU A 180 42.40 -20.69 -2.36
C GLU A 180 42.43 -21.96 -3.23
N ASP A 181 43.62 -22.55 -3.38
CA ASP A 181 43.83 -23.76 -4.18
C ASP A 181 43.77 -25.04 -3.34
N SER A 182 43.92 -24.94 -2.02
CA SER A 182 43.79 -26.10 -1.12
C SER A 182 42.33 -26.50 -0.92
N VAL A 183 41.98 -27.65 -1.49
CA VAL A 183 40.65 -28.30 -1.35
C VAL A 183 40.19 -28.36 0.10
N ARG A 184 41.08 -28.80 1.00
CA ARG A 184 40.76 -28.95 2.42
C ARG A 184 40.43 -27.61 3.09
N LEU A 185 41.13 -26.54 2.70
CA LEU A 185 40.98 -25.24 3.34
C LEU A 185 39.70 -24.55 2.91
N TYR A 186 39.42 -24.41 1.60
CA TYR A 186 38.16 -23.78 1.18
C TYR A 186 36.93 -24.62 1.57
N SER A 187 37.06 -25.95 1.68
CA SER A 187 35.99 -26.81 2.20
C SER A 187 35.67 -26.54 3.68
N SER A 188 36.64 -26.01 4.44
CA SER A 188 36.44 -25.58 5.83
C SER A 188 35.93 -24.13 5.91
N TYR A 189 36.40 -23.26 5.01
CA TYR A 189 36.12 -21.82 5.07
C TYR A 189 34.76 -21.44 4.52
N LEU A 190 34.35 -22.02 3.38
CA LEU A 190 33.12 -21.64 2.69
C LEU A 190 31.86 -21.80 3.54
N PRO A 191 31.65 -22.89 4.31
CA PRO A 191 30.50 -23.00 5.21
C PRO A 191 30.41 -21.84 6.19
N ASN A 192 31.53 -21.51 6.83
CA ASN A 192 31.62 -20.42 7.80
C ASN A 192 31.39 -19.05 7.14
N LEU A 193 31.95 -18.85 5.95
CA LEU A 193 31.82 -17.62 5.18
C LEU A 193 30.37 -17.39 4.72
N TYR A 194 29.70 -18.42 4.22
CA TYR A 194 28.28 -18.34 3.86
C TYR A 194 27.41 -18.07 5.07
N LYS A 195 27.63 -18.78 6.18
CA LYS A 195 26.90 -18.55 7.44
C LYS A 195 27.08 -17.11 7.93
N LEU A 196 28.28 -16.54 7.79
CA LEU A 196 28.53 -15.13 8.08
C LEU A 196 27.73 -14.20 7.16
N ILE A 197 27.81 -14.39 5.84
CA ILE A 197 27.08 -13.56 4.87
C ILE A 197 25.57 -13.63 5.11
N PHE A 198 25.01 -14.82 5.34
CA PHE A 198 23.58 -14.98 5.62
C PHE A 198 23.18 -14.27 6.93
N LYS A 199 23.93 -14.47 8.01
CA LYS A 199 23.68 -13.77 9.28
C LYS A 199 23.74 -12.24 9.14
N GLN A 200 24.63 -11.72 8.30
CA GLN A 200 24.69 -10.29 8.04
C GLN A 200 23.56 -9.82 7.13
N SER A 201 23.19 -10.61 6.12
CA SER A 201 22.05 -10.33 5.25
C SER A 201 20.74 -10.23 6.05
N LEU A 202 20.59 -11.07 7.09
CA LEU A 202 19.46 -10.99 8.03
C LEU A 202 19.39 -9.64 8.75
N LYS A 203 20.53 -9.02 9.07
CA LYS A 203 20.55 -7.68 9.69
C LYS A 203 20.06 -6.60 8.74
N PHE A 204 20.25 -6.76 7.43
CA PHE A 204 19.78 -5.79 6.43
C PHE A 204 18.31 -6.00 6.05
N MET A 205 17.71 -7.16 6.36
CA MET A 205 16.26 -7.34 6.28
C MET A 205 15.52 -6.33 7.15
N THR A 206 16.16 -5.74 8.17
CA THR A 206 15.53 -4.73 9.02
C THR A 206 14.99 -3.54 8.23
N GLU A 207 15.52 -3.29 7.03
CA GLU A 207 15.07 -2.28 6.08
C GLU A 207 13.83 -2.71 5.28
N GLY A 208 13.49 -3.99 5.18
CA GLY A 208 12.24 -4.40 4.53
C GLY A 208 11.03 -3.94 5.35
N LEU A 209 10.05 -3.32 4.68
CA LEU A 209 8.88 -2.76 5.36
C LEU A 209 7.86 -3.82 5.76
N ASN A 210 7.87 -4.97 5.09
CA ASN A 210 7.07 -6.14 5.42
C ASN A 210 7.84 -7.44 5.14
N GLU A 211 7.34 -8.57 5.63
CA GLU A 211 8.01 -9.88 5.50
C GLU A 211 8.35 -10.26 4.06
N HIS A 212 7.49 -9.92 3.10
CA HIS A 212 7.74 -10.20 1.68
C HIS A 212 8.98 -9.44 1.18
N GLN A 213 9.06 -8.12 1.43
CA GLN A 213 10.23 -7.32 1.06
C GLN A 213 11.51 -7.73 1.80
N LYS A 214 11.40 -8.10 3.09
CA LYS A 214 12.53 -8.63 3.86
C LYS A 214 13.11 -9.86 3.18
N MET A 215 12.25 -10.78 2.76
CA MET A 215 12.65 -12.00 2.04
C MET A 215 13.32 -11.68 0.70
N LEU A 216 12.74 -10.78 -0.11
CA LEU A 216 13.31 -10.44 -1.42
C LEU A 216 14.70 -9.80 -1.28
N ARG A 217 14.89 -8.95 -0.27
CA ARG A 217 16.18 -8.31 0.02
C ARG A 217 17.31 -9.30 0.30
N MET A 218 17.01 -10.48 0.87
CA MET A 218 18.01 -11.55 1.06
C MET A 218 18.65 -12.02 -0.25
N ARG A 219 17.96 -11.86 -1.39
CA ARG A 219 18.50 -12.22 -2.71
C ARG A 219 19.64 -11.28 -3.14
N GLY A 220 19.64 -10.04 -2.61
CA GLY A 220 20.70 -9.05 -2.80
C GLY A 220 21.96 -9.30 -1.96
N ARG A 221 22.04 -10.43 -1.22
CA ARG A 221 23.25 -10.79 -0.47
C ARG A 221 24.48 -10.81 -1.39
N PRO A 222 25.66 -10.44 -0.87
CA PRO A 222 26.90 -10.57 -1.62
C PRO A 222 27.15 -12.02 -2.04
N LYS A 223 27.65 -12.20 -3.27
CA LYS A 223 28.01 -13.50 -3.86
C LYS A 223 29.44 -13.88 -3.50
N ILE A 224 29.74 -15.16 -3.37
CA ILE A 224 31.13 -15.63 -3.22
C ILE A 224 31.62 -16.15 -4.56
N LEU A 225 32.80 -15.67 -4.97
CA LEU A 225 33.51 -16.15 -6.15
C LEU A 225 34.75 -16.89 -5.69
N LEU A 226 34.89 -18.17 -6.05
CA LEU A 226 36.05 -18.99 -5.73
C LEU A 226 36.98 -19.10 -6.95
N ALA A 227 38.25 -18.76 -6.76
CA ALA A 227 39.34 -19.01 -7.70
C ALA A 227 40.36 -19.97 -7.08
N THR A 228 40.85 -20.93 -7.87
CA THR A 228 41.86 -21.91 -7.42
C THR A 228 43.23 -21.69 -8.06
N ASN A 229 43.37 -20.68 -8.92
CA ASN A 229 44.63 -20.31 -9.57
C ASN A 229 44.65 -18.83 -9.96
N TYR A 230 45.83 -18.34 -10.36
CA TYR A 230 46.05 -16.94 -10.70
C TYR A 230 45.21 -16.47 -11.89
N GLU A 231 45.07 -17.30 -12.92
CA GLU A 231 44.36 -16.94 -14.14
C GLU A 231 42.86 -16.75 -13.87
N GLN A 232 42.25 -17.65 -13.09
CA GLN A 232 40.87 -17.51 -12.63
C GLN A 232 40.69 -16.29 -11.74
N ALA A 233 41.61 -16.06 -10.78
CA ALA A 233 41.54 -14.91 -9.88
C ALA A 233 41.58 -13.59 -10.66
N ASN A 234 42.49 -13.48 -11.63
CA ASN A 234 42.60 -12.30 -12.49
C ASN A 234 41.38 -12.11 -13.39
N ALA A 235 40.86 -13.19 -13.99
CA ALA A 235 39.66 -13.13 -14.84
C ALA A 235 38.43 -12.69 -14.05
N LEU A 236 38.22 -13.23 -12.84
CA LEU A 236 37.12 -12.84 -11.97
C LEU A 236 37.27 -11.40 -11.47
N TYR A 237 38.50 -10.98 -11.12
CA TYR A 237 38.77 -9.59 -10.75
C TYR A 237 38.44 -8.63 -11.88
N GLU A 238 38.98 -8.81 -13.08
CA GLU A 238 38.71 -7.90 -14.20
C GLU A 238 37.22 -7.84 -14.56
N LYS A 239 36.52 -8.98 -14.50
CA LYS A 239 35.08 -9.05 -14.80
C LYS A 239 34.23 -8.34 -13.74
N TYR A 240 34.60 -8.42 -12.45
CA TYR A 240 33.75 -7.98 -11.33
C TYR A 240 34.33 -6.86 -10.45
N ARG A 241 35.46 -6.25 -10.81
CA ARG A 241 36.17 -5.24 -9.99
C ARG A 241 35.32 -4.10 -9.46
N ASN A 242 34.28 -3.69 -10.19
CA ASN A 242 33.39 -2.60 -9.80
C ASN A 242 32.37 -2.99 -8.70
N ASN A 243 32.25 -4.29 -8.41
CA ASN A 243 31.27 -4.88 -7.50
C ASN A 243 31.94 -5.76 -6.43
N LEU A 244 33.25 -5.63 -6.20
CA LEU A 244 33.94 -6.38 -5.16
C LEU A 244 33.89 -5.66 -3.80
N LEU A 245 33.48 -6.37 -2.74
CA LEU A 245 33.60 -5.88 -1.36
C LEU A 245 35.01 -6.06 -0.80
N GLY A 246 35.73 -7.07 -1.29
CA GLY A 246 37.06 -7.40 -0.83
C GLY A 246 37.56 -8.72 -1.40
N VAL A 247 38.85 -8.96 -1.21
CA VAL A 247 39.56 -10.14 -1.68
C VAL A 247 40.22 -10.86 -0.50
N ILE A 248 40.07 -12.17 -0.45
CA ILE A 248 40.78 -13.06 0.47
C ILE A 248 41.62 -13.99 -0.38
N SER A 249 42.94 -13.97 -0.21
CA SER A 249 43.84 -14.73 -1.08
C SER A 249 44.92 -15.44 -0.27
N ASP A 250 45.17 -16.70 -0.61
CA ASP A 250 46.43 -17.35 -0.22
C ASP A 250 47.63 -16.62 -0.86
N ILE A 251 48.82 -16.81 -0.30
CA ILE A 251 50.07 -16.26 -0.84
C ILE A 251 50.66 -17.16 -1.92
N SER A 252 50.57 -18.48 -1.73
CA SER A 252 51.13 -19.46 -2.66
C SER A 252 50.04 -20.25 -3.36
N PHE A 253 49.90 -20.10 -4.67
CA PHE A 253 48.99 -20.90 -5.49
C PHE A 253 49.52 -21.01 -6.92
N LYS A 254 48.88 -21.87 -7.74
CA LYS A 254 49.32 -22.16 -9.12
C LYS A 254 49.20 -20.92 -10.03
N THR A 255 50.25 -20.67 -10.82
CA THR A 255 50.27 -19.74 -11.97
C THR A 255 50.68 -20.55 -13.19
N TYR A 256 49.87 -20.56 -14.25
CA TYR A 256 50.02 -21.42 -15.42
C TYR A 256 50.26 -22.90 -15.06
N GLY A 257 49.55 -23.40 -14.03
CA GLY A 257 49.67 -24.76 -13.51
C GLY A 257 50.88 -25.02 -12.59
N ILE A 258 51.79 -24.06 -12.42
CA ILE A 258 53.01 -24.23 -11.61
C ILE A 258 52.86 -23.47 -10.29
N MET A 259 53.20 -24.12 -9.16
CA MET A 259 53.14 -23.48 -7.84
C MET A 259 54.07 -22.26 -7.77
N ASN A 260 53.51 -21.11 -7.43
CA ASN A 260 54.26 -19.86 -7.28
C ASN A 260 54.07 -19.30 -5.86
N LYS A 261 55.17 -19.24 -5.11
CA LYS A 261 55.18 -18.80 -3.70
C LYS A 261 54.80 -17.34 -3.47
N ASN A 262 54.81 -16.51 -4.52
CA ASN A 262 54.47 -15.09 -4.43
C ASN A 262 53.26 -14.72 -5.30
N ALA A 263 52.45 -15.71 -5.73
CA ALA A 263 51.30 -15.48 -6.60
C ALA A 263 50.28 -14.50 -5.98
N GLY A 264 49.94 -14.70 -4.71
CA GLY A 264 48.99 -13.84 -3.98
C GLY A 264 49.50 -12.44 -3.74
N ILE A 265 50.81 -12.28 -3.53
CA ILE A 265 51.46 -10.96 -3.38
C ILE A 265 51.35 -10.19 -4.68
N ARG A 266 51.71 -10.81 -5.81
CA ARG A 266 51.57 -10.20 -7.15
C ARG A 266 50.13 -9.85 -7.48
N PHE A 267 49.19 -10.71 -7.10
CA PHE A 267 47.77 -10.44 -7.28
C PHE A 267 47.30 -9.25 -6.42
N CYS A 268 47.74 -9.17 -5.16
CA CYS A 268 47.48 -8.04 -4.28
C CYS A 268 48.03 -6.72 -4.86
N GLU A 269 49.24 -6.72 -5.42
CA GLU A 269 49.83 -5.55 -6.09
C GLU A 269 49.00 -5.10 -7.29
N LEU A 270 48.55 -6.05 -8.13
CA LEU A 270 47.67 -5.77 -9.26
C LEU A 270 46.38 -5.09 -8.80
N VAL A 271 45.73 -5.65 -7.77
CA VAL A 271 44.48 -5.11 -7.22
C VAL A 271 44.69 -3.73 -6.60
N ARG A 272 45.75 -3.53 -5.80
CA ARG A 272 46.04 -2.24 -5.13
C ARG A 272 46.43 -1.13 -6.10
N ASN A 273 47.04 -1.47 -7.24
CA ASN A 273 47.34 -0.48 -8.28
C ASN A 273 46.09 0.06 -8.95
N ALA A 274 45.04 -0.76 -9.06
CA ALA A 274 43.75 -0.37 -9.64
C ALA A 274 42.79 0.24 -8.61
N ASP A 275 42.70 -0.31 -7.40
CA ASP A 275 41.89 0.21 -6.29
C ASP A 275 42.67 0.16 -4.97
N LYS A 276 43.10 1.33 -4.51
CA LYS A 276 43.88 1.48 -3.28
C LYS A 276 43.07 1.20 -2.03
N ASP A 277 41.74 1.28 -2.08
CA ASP A 277 40.86 1.24 -0.92
C ASP A 277 40.05 -0.07 -0.86
N LEU A 278 40.28 -1.01 -1.79
CA LEU A 278 39.65 -2.33 -1.74
C LEU A 278 40.27 -3.15 -0.60
N PRO A 279 39.47 -3.65 0.35
CA PRO A 279 39.94 -4.54 1.40
C PRO A 279 40.57 -5.81 0.81
N PHE A 280 41.79 -6.11 1.26
CA PHE A 280 42.53 -7.29 0.82
C PHE A 280 43.08 -8.01 2.05
N LEU A 281 42.86 -9.32 2.11
CA LEU A 281 43.37 -10.20 3.15
C LEU A 281 44.28 -11.27 2.55
N LEU A 282 45.53 -11.27 2.98
CA LEU A 282 46.46 -12.35 2.69
C LEU A 282 46.41 -13.40 3.81
N GLN A 283 46.49 -14.67 3.42
CA GLN A 283 46.61 -15.78 4.35
C GLN A 283 47.78 -16.66 3.98
N SER A 284 48.45 -17.26 4.98
CA SER A 284 49.62 -18.10 4.76
C SER A 284 49.87 -18.98 5.99
N SER A 285 50.39 -20.19 5.78
CA SER A 285 50.92 -21.03 6.87
C SER A 285 52.34 -20.65 7.29
N ASP A 286 53.02 -19.82 6.49
CA ASP A 286 54.33 -19.24 6.79
C ASP A 286 54.14 -17.84 7.39
N SER A 287 54.55 -17.69 8.65
CA SER A 287 54.39 -16.47 9.44
C SER A 287 55.33 -15.35 9.01
N GLU A 288 56.45 -15.66 8.32
CA GLU A 288 57.37 -14.65 7.80
C GLU A 288 56.68 -13.73 6.78
N ASN A 289 55.67 -14.24 6.08
CA ASN A 289 54.89 -13.46 5.12
C ASN A 289 54.03 -12.35 5.76
N SER A 290 53.88 -12.33 7.08
CA SER A 290 53.25 -11.20 7.79
C SER A 290 54.00 -9.88 7.55
N SER A 291 55.33 -9.93 7.41
CA SER A 291 56.16 -8.75 7.11
C SER A 291 55.79 -8.14 5.75
N LYS A 292 55.67 -8.98 4.71
CA LYS A 292 55.28 -8.58 3.35
C LYS A 292 53.87 -7.99 3.30
N ALA A 293 52.92 -8.58 4.05
CA ALA A 293 51.56 -8.04 4.14
C ALA A 293 51.53 -6.65 4.81
N LYS A 294 52.37 -6.41 5.82
CA LYS A 294 52.53 -5.09 6.46
C LYS A 294 53.10 -4.05 5.49
N GLU A 295 54.08 -4.42 4.67
CA GLU A 295 54.64 -3.55 3.64
C GLU A 295 53.57 -3.12 2.62
N LEU A 296 52.72 -4.06 2.20
CA LEU A 296 51.58 -3.79 1.32
C LEU A 296 50.37 -3.12 2.01
N LYS A 297 50.44 -2.92 3.33
CA LYS A 297 49.35 -2.37 4.15
C LYS A 297 48.03 -3.13 4.00
N VAL A 298 48.11 -4.46 3.95
CA VAL A 298 46.94 -5.36 3.81
C VAL A 298 46.78 -6.24 5.05
N GLY A 299 45.59 -6.84 5.20
CA GLY A 299 45.35 -7.78 6.30
C GLY A 299 46.19 -9.05 6.13
N PHE A 300 46.56 -9.67 7.25
CA PHE A 300 47.26 -10.96 7.26
C PHE A 300 46.64 -11.90 8.29
N LEU A 301 46.42 -13.17 7.91
CA LEU A 301 46.04 -14.24 8.83
C LEU A 301 46.98 -15.45 8.69
N ASP A 302 47.43 -15.97 9.84
CA ASP A 302 48.20 -17.19 9.90
C ASP A 302 47.26 -18.41 9.89
N LYS A 303 47.38 -19.26 8.87
CA LYS A 303 46.56 -20.48 8.72
C LYS A 303 46.75 -21.47 9.88
N ASN A 304 47.83 -21.37 10.65
CA ASN A 304 48.10 -22.19 11.83
C ASN A 304 47.53 -21.59 13.13
N SER A 305 46.90 -20.41 13.08
CA SER A 305 46.31 -19.78 14.27
C SER A 305 45.19 -20.66 14.84
N LYS A 306 45.22 -20.89 16.16
CA LYS A 306 44.14 -21.58 16.88
C LYS A 306 42.82 -20.80 16.86
N THR A 307 42.88 -19.50 16.60
CA THR A 307 41.75 -18.55 16.55
C THR A 307 41.44 -18.08 15.13
N TYR A 308 42.01 -18.72 14.11
CA TYR A 308 41.88 -18.31 12.69
C TYR A 308 40.43 -18.01 12.27
N SER A 309 39.46 -18.89 12.58
CA SER A 309 38.06 -18.68 12.19
C SER A 309 37.42 -17.44 12.82
N HIS A 310 37.83 -17.10 14.05
CA HIS A 310 37.39 -15.88 14.73
C HIS A 310 38.06 -14.65 14.14
N GLU A 311 39.37 -14.70 13.89
CA GLU A 311 40.11 -13.58 13.29
C GLU A 311 39.63 -13.27 11.86
N LEU A 312 39.35 -14.31 11.06
CA LEU A 312 38.77 -14.16 9.72
C LEU A 312 37.40 -13.48 9.77
N LYS A 313 36.55 -13.96 10.69
CA LYS A 313 35.23 -13.35 10.91
C LYS A 313 35.36 -11.87 11.30
N ASP A 314 36.23 -11.55 12.25
CA ASP A 314 36.44 -10.17 12.70
C ASP A 314 37.02 -9.29 11.60
N PHE A 315 37.93 -9.82 10.79
CA PHE A 315 38.47 -9.10 9.64
C PHE A 315 37.38 -8.74 8.63
N ILE A 316 36.54 -9.71 8.25
CA ILE A 316 35.43 -9.50 7.30
C ILE A 316 34.43 -8.48 7.86
N LEU A 317 34.06 -8.60 9.14
CA LEU A 317 33.11 -7.67 9.77
C LEU A 317 33.62 -6.23 9.78
N ASN A 318 34.90 -6.04 10.08
CA ASN A 318 35.49 -4.71 10.25
C ASN A 318 35.92 -4.06 8.93
N ASN A 319 36.29 -4.85 7.91
CA ASN A 319 36.90 -4.31 6.69
C ASN A 319 36.00 -4.43 5.47
N PHE A 320 35.12 -5.45 5.37
CA PHE A 320 34.30 -5.67 4.17
C PHE A 320 32.92 -5.00 4.28
N SER A 321 32.78 -4.01 5.16
CA SER A 321 31.56 -3.20 5.38
C SER A 321 30.30 -3.99 5.80
N PHE A 322 30.45 -5.23 6.26
CA PHE A 322 29.35 -6.08 6.73
C PHE A 322 28.79 -5.68 8.11
N GLY A 323 29.59 -5.02 8.97
CA GLY A 323 29.17 -4.54 10.29
C GLY A 323 28.49 -3.18 10.29
N ASP A 324 28.20 -2.64 11.48
CA ASP A 324 27.77 -1.25 11.67
C ASP A 324 28.80 -0.29 11.05
N PHE A 325 28.34 0.87 10.59
CA PHE A 325 29.29 1.89 10.14
C PHE A 325 29.92 2.54 11.35
N VAL A 326 31.25 2.48 11.44
CA VAL A 326 32.02 3.07 12.53
C VAL A 326 32.76 4.29 12.00
N PHE A 327 32.37 5.47 12.46
CA PHE A 327 33.11 6.70 12.26
C PHE A 327 34.35 6.68 13.13
N ARG A 328 35.51 6.81 12.50
CA ARG A 328 36.81 6.78 13.21
C ARG A 328 37.53 8.10 13.04
N ASN A 329 38.31 8.46 14.06
CA ASN A 329 39.28 9.53 13.90
C ASN A 329 40.35 9.08 12.88
N PRO A 330 40.65 9.86 11.83
CA PRO A 330 41.60 9.45 10.79
C PRO A 330 43.02 9.24 11.33
N VAL A 331 43.40 9.97 12.39
CA VAL A 331 44.72 9.96 13.03
C VAL A 331 44.79 8.93 14.15
N THR A 332 43.91 9.01 15.17
CA THR A 332 43.98 8.12 16.35
C THR A 332 43.36 6.74 16.12
N LYS A 333 42.56 6.58 15.05
CA LYS A 333 41.78 5.37 14.73
C LYS A 333 40.71 4.98 15.77
N GLU A 334 40.52 5.80 16.80
CA GLU A 334 39.49 5.61 17.82
C GLU A 334 38.08 5.74 17.23
N GLU A 335 37.15 4.99 17.80
CA GLU A 335 35.73 5.03 17.46
C GLU A 335 35.11 6.31 18.02
N ILE A 336 34.53 7.12 17.15
CA ILE A 336 33.81 8.35 17.52
C ILE A 336 32.32 8.04 17.66
N LEU A 337 31.76 7.38 16.66
CA LEU A 337 30.33 7.16 16.56
C LEU A 337 30.04 5.91 15.71
N ARG A 338 28.94 5.24 16.03
CA ARG A 338 28.48 4.01 15.36
C ARG A 338 27.04 4.17 14.92
N VAL A 339 26.76 3.74 13.68
CA VAL A 339 25.40 3.70 13.11
C VAL A 339 25.10 2.33 12.51
N SER A 340 23.94 1.77 12.87
CA SER A 340 23.49 0.43 12.49
C SER A 340 22.72 0.39 11.16
N ASP A 341 21.95 1.45 10.87
CA ASP A 341 20.95 1.52 9.81
C ASP A 341 20.83 2.94 9.22
N LEU A 342 19.99 3.10 8.20
CA LEU A 342 19.79 4.39 7.53
C LEU A 342 19.19 5.46 8.45
N LYS A 343 18.28 5.09 9.34
CA LYS A 343 17.66 6.02 10.29
C LYS A 343 18.72 6.58 11.23
N ASN A 344 19.52 5.72 11.84
CA ASN A 344 20.58 6.13 12.75
C ASN A 344 21.67 6.96 12.06
N LEU A 345 21.96 6.66 10.78
CA LEU A 345 22.85 7.50 9.97
C LEU A 345 22.25 8.88 9.70
N GLN A 346 20.97 8.96 9.36
CA GLN A 346 20.27 10.22 9.12
C GLN A 346 20.25 11.09 10.39
N ASP A 347 19.88 10.51 11.53
CA ASP A 347 19.72 11.24 12.80
C ASP A 347 21.06 11.81 13.31
N LYS A 348 22.16 11.07 13.14
CA LYS A 348 23.48 11.42 13.70
C LYS A 348 24.42 12.10 12.70
N ILE A 349 24.00 12.36 11.45
CA ILE A 349 24.90 12.86 10.41
C ILE A 349 25.53 14.22 10.78
N PHE A 350 24.81 15.03 11.55
CA PHE A 350 25.26 16.34 12.01
C PHE A 350 26.17 16.27 13.25
N ASP A 351 26.20 15.14 13.96
CA ASP A 351 27.01 14.95 15.17
C ASP A 351 28.46 14.52 14.85
N ILE A 352 28.74 14.14 13.60
CA ILE A 352 30.05 13.59 13.20
C ILE A 352 31.07 14.72 13.02
N PRO A 353 32.27 14.68 13.62
CA PRO A 353 33.31 15.69 13.42
C PRO A 353 33.79 15.81 11.96
N ASP A 354 34.14 17.01 11.53
CA ASP A 354 34.52 17.32 10.13
C ASP A 354 35.68 16.48 9.59
N GLU A 355 36.74 16.29 10.39
CA GLU A 355 37.91 15.49 9.99
C GLU A 355 37.53 14.04 9.69
N SER A 356 36.65 13.45 10.52
CA SER A 356 36.16 12.09 10.32
C SER A 356 35.22 12.02 9.13
N PHE A 357 34.29 12.97 9.02
CA PHE A 357 33.33 13.02 7.92
C PHE A 357 34.02 13.14 6.55
N PHE A 358 34.97 14.06 6.42
CA PHE A 358 35.76 14.24 5.20
C PHE A 358 36.56 12.99 4.85
N TYR A 359 37.17 12.32 5.85
CA TYR A 359 37.86 11.06 5.65
C TYR A 359 36.93 9.98 5.08
N HIS A 360 35.75 9.77 5.67
CA HIS A 360 34.83 8.72 5.23
C HIS A 360 34.19 9.01 3.87
N ILE A 361 33.93 10.27 3.52
CA ILE A 361 33.46 10.66 2.17
C ILE A 361 34.55 10.43 1.13
N SER A 362 35.77 10.93 1.37
CA SER A 362 36.85 10.90 0.39
C SER A 362 37.28 9.49 -0.01
N ASN A 363 37.09 8.51 0.88
CA ASN A 363 37.40 7.09 0.65
C ASN A 363 36.16 6.27 0.23
N ASN A 364 35.05 6.93 -0.11
CA ASN A 364 33.80 6.33 -0.56
C ASN A 364 33.23 5.26 0.40
N HIS A 365 33.45 5.42 1.70
CA HIS A 365 33.03 4.44 2.70
C HIS A 365 31.50 4.32 2.78
N PHE A 366 30.78 5.42 2.60
CA PHE A 366 29.31 5.44 2.60
C PHE A 366 28.72 4.55 1.50
N SER A 367 29.18 4.70 0.26
CA SER A 367 28.71 3.88 -0.87
C SER A 367 29.01 2.41 -0.64
N LYS A 368 30.23 2.07 -0.19
CA LYS A 368 30.63 0.69 0.14
C LYS A 368 29.71 0.07 1.20
N TRP A 369 29.42 0.82 2.26
CA TRP A 369 28.53 0.37 3.34
C TRP A 369 27.08 0.16 2.90
N LEU A 370 26.55 1.06 2.06
CA LEU A 370 25.20 0.93 1.50
C LEU A 370 25.09 -0.22 0.49
N ASN A 371 26.11 -0.41 -0.35
CA ASN A 371 26.18 -1.53 -1.31
C ASN A 371 26.25 -2.88 -0.61
N ALA A 372 27.02 -2.99 0.48
CA ALA A 372 27.06 -4.20 1.30
C ALA A 372 25.68 -4.56 1.90
N ARG A 373 24.79 -3.58 2.07
CA ARG A 373 23.41 -3.70 2.59
C ARG A 373 22.34 -3.83 1.51
N ALA A 374 22.74 -3.94 0.24
CA ALA A 374 21.83 -3.91 -0.90
C ALA A 374 20.97 -2.64 -1.00
N ILE A 375 21.49 -1.49 -0.59
CA ILE A 375 20.86 -0.16 -0.74
C ILE A 375 21.49 0.55 -1.96
N PHE A 376 21.43 -0.11 -3.11
CA PHE A 376 22.13 0.30 -4.34
C PHE A 376 21.76 1.71 -4.86
N PRO A 377 20.48 2.15 -4.88
CA PRO A 377 20.14 3.45 -5.47
C PRO A 377 20.80 4.65 -4.78
N ILE A 378 20.83 4.65 -3.44
CA ILE A 378 21.55 5.70 -2.69
C ILE A 378 23.06 5.50 -2.82
N ALA A 379 23.54 4.25 -2.77
CA ALA A 379 24.97 3.97 -2.85
C ALA A 379 25.61 4.49 -4.14
N GLU A 380 24.95 4.31 -5.28
CA GLU A 380 25.39 4.84 -6.58
C GLU A 380 25.34 6.37 -6.62
N MET A 381 24.33 6.98 -6.01
CA MET A 381 24.29 8.45 -5.90
C MET A 381 25.45 8.98 -5.06
N PHE A 382 25.77 8.33 -3.94
CA PHE A 382 26.87 8.74 -3.06
C PHE A 382 28.24 8.48 -3.66
N LYS A 383 28.39 7.47 -4.52
CA LYS A 383 29.63 7.13 -5.21
C LYS A 383 30.16 8.24 -6.12
N ILE A 384 29.26 9.07 -6.66
CA ILE A 384 29.60 10.13 -7.61
C ILE A 384 29.89 11.46 -6.89
N LEU A 385 29.57 11.57 -5.59
CA LEU A 385 29.80 12.79 -4.81
C LEU A 385 31.30 13.07 -4.68
N LYS A 386 31.73 14.24 -5.18
CA LYS A 386 33.05 14.77 -4.92
C LYS A 386 32.95 16.03 -4.10
N PHE A 387 33.92 16.26 -3.23
CA PHE A 387 34.00 17.48 -2.43
C PHE A 387 33.97 18.75 -3.29
N GLU A 388 34.55 18.69 -4.49
CA GLU A 388 34.60 19.77 -5.49
C GLU A 388 33.23 20.25 -5.98
N ASP A 389 32.19 19.42 -5.85
CA ASP A 389 30.83 19.74 -6.29
C ASP A 389 30.08 20.65 -5.28
N PHE A 390 30.57 20.74 -4.04
CA PHE A 390 29.92 21.44 -2.92
C PHE A 390 30.75 22.66 -2.46
N ASN A 391 30.14 23.54 -1.65
CA ASN A 391 30.83 24.72 -1.11
C ASN A 391 31.54 24.40 0.21
N ASP A 392 30.93 23.57 1.06
CA ASP A 392 31.45 23.17 2.35
C ASP A 392 30.96 21.76 2.75
N LEU A 393 31.41 21.26 3.91
CA LEU A 393 31.01 19.95 4.43
C LEU A 393 29.55 19.93 4.91
N ASP A 394 29.01 21.05 5.37
CA ASP A 394 27.64 21.13 5.87
C ASP A 394 26.61 20.98 4.75
N GLU A 395 26.90 21.51 3.57
CA GLU A 395 26.11 21.29 2.35
C GLU A 395 26.08 19.80 1.99
N ILE A 396 27.19 19.09 2.15
CA ILE A 396 27.26 17.64 1.92
C ILE A 396 26.43 16.88 2.98
N ARG A 397 26.50 17.28 4.26
CA ARG A 397 25.68 16.65 5.32
C ARG A 397 24.20 16.81 5.04
N ARG A 398 23.75 18.02 4.67
CA ARG A 398 22.37 18.30 4.27
C ARG A 398 21.97 17.49 3.03
N TYR A 399 22.83 17.42 2.02
CA TYR A 399 22.61 16.61 0.83
C TYR A 399 22.40 15.12 1.19
N ILE A 400 23.26 14.55 2.04
CA ILE A 400 23.15 13.16 2.51
C ILE A 400 21.87 12.96 3.33
N PHE A 401 21.54 13.90 4.23
CA PHE A 401 20.33 13.86 5.04
C PHE A 401 19.08 13.85 4.17
N ASP A 402 18.95 14.79 3.23
CA ASP A 402 17.80 14.93 2.34
C ASP A 402 17.68 13.74 1.38
N ALA A 403 18.81 13.23 0.90
CA ALA A 403 18.88 12.02 0.10
C ALA A 403 18.31 10.80 0.82
N ILE A 404 18.71 10.60 2.09
CA ILE A 404 18.22 9.49 2.90
C ILE A 404 16.74 9.70 3.23
N ALA A 405 16.33 10.91 3.64
CA ALA A 405 14.94 11.25 3.91
C ALA A 405 14.03 10.93 2.72
N ARG A 406 14.43 11.38 1.51
CA ARG A 406 13.66 11.15 0.29
C ARG A 406 13.62 9.67 -0.11
N TYR A 407 14.73 8.95 0.03
CA TYR A 407 14.73 7.50 -0.21
C TYR A 407 13.80 6.76 0.73
N ARG A 408 13.83 7.11 2.03
CA ARG A 408 12.96 6.50 3.05
C ARG A 408 11.48 6.82 2.79
N SER A 409 11.15 8.07 2.45
CA SER A 409 9.80 8.49 2.06
C SER A 409 9.30 7.76 0.81
N ASN A 410 10.12 7.67 -0.25
CA ASN A 410 9.73 6.95 -1.48
C ASN A 410 9.58 5.44 -1.23
N LYS A 411 10.43 4.86 -0.39
CA LYS A 411 10.35 3.45 0.00
C LYS A 411 9.11 3.15 0.84
N GLY A 412 8.71 4.07 1.73
CA GLY A 412 7.50 4.00 2.55
C GLY A 412 6.19 4.12 1.77
N ARG A 413 6.25 4.56 0.50
CA ARG A 413 5.09 4.70 -0.39
C ARG A 413 4.83 3.43 -1.21
N GLY A 414 3.56 3.18 -1.52
CA GLY A 414 3.08 2.08 -2.34
C GLY A 414 3.30 0.70 -1.74
N VAL A 415 3.49 0.63 -0.42
CA VAL A 415 3.79 -0.60 0.31
C VAL A 415 3.00 -0.58 1.62
N ILE A 416 2.35 -1.70 1.94
CA ILE A 416 1.77 -1.91 3.26
C ILE A 416 2.91 -2.33 4.19
N ALA A 417 3.37 -1.43 5.04
CA ALA A 417 4.40 -1.70 6.04
C ALA A 417 3.81 -2.42 7.27
N ASP A 418 4.56 -3.34 7.86
CA ASP A 418 4.22 -3.90 9.18
C ASP A 418 4.65 -2.89 10.27
N PHE A 419 3.82 -2.74 11.29
CA PHE A 419 4.08 -1.81 12.39
C PHE A 419 5.13 -2.38 13.33
N TYR A 420 6.26 -1.67 13.46
CA TYR A 420 7.29 -1.97 14.44
C TYR A 420 7.52 -0.73 15.31
N ARG A 421 7.22 -0.82 16.60
CA ARG A 421 7.28 0.30 17.57
C ARG A 421 8.57 1.10 17.48
N ASP A 422 9.71 0.42 17.49
CA ASP A 422 11.04 1.07 17.50
C ASP A 422 11.42 1.73 16.17
N LYS A 423 10.70 1.39 15.09
CA LYS A 423 10.99 1.85 13.73
C LYS A 423 9.93 2.78 13.16
N PHE A 424 8.76 2.86 13.80
CA PHE A 424 7.68 3.72 13.34
C PHE A 424 8.14 5.18 13.39
N ASP A 425 7.97 5.89 12.28
CA ASP A 425 8.34 7.29 12.15
C ASP A 425 7.54 7.98 11.03
N GLU A 426 7.89 9.25 10.80
CA GLU A 426 7.19 10.13 9.88
C GLU A 426 7.23 9.71 8.39
N TYR A 427 8.16 8.85 7.99
CA TYR A 427 8.34 8.47 6.58
C TYR A 427 7.45 7.28 6.17
N LEU A 428 6.83 6.60 7.14
CA LEU A 428 5.87 5.53 6.89
C LEU A 428 4.47 6.12 6.71
N ILE A 429 3.93 6.01 5.51
CA ILE A 429 2.62 6.57 5.17
C ILE A 429 1.50 5.58 5.48
N PHE A 430 1.69 4.29 5.14
CA PHE A 430 0.67 3.26 5.32
C PHE A 430 1.23 2.04 6.07
N THR A 431 0.75 1.83 7.30
CA THR A 431 1.27 0.79 8.18
C THR A 431 0.14 -0.07 8.77
N ARG A 432 0.41 -1.34 9.05
CA ARG A 432 -0.55 -2.30 9.62
C ARG A 432 -0.06 -2.86 10.96
N ILE A 433 -0.94 -2.87 11.95
CA ILE A 433 -0.82 -3.59 13.23
C ILE A 433 -1.69 -4.84 13.15
N GLY A 434 -1.12 -6.01 13.45
CA GLY A 434 -1.82 -7.29 13.34
C GLY A 434 -1.56 -8.01 12.02
N SER A 435 -1.90 -9.31 11.98
CA SER A 435 -1.68 -10.19 10.82
C SER A 435 -2.94 -10.45 9.99
N GLY A 436 -4.11 -10.06 10.50
CA GLY A 436 -5.39 -10.21 9.84
C GLY A 436 -5.56 -9.31 8.62
N SER A 437 -6.75 -9.37 8.04
CA SER A 437 -7.12 -8.51 6.92
C SER A 437 -7.23 -7.06 7.39
N ILE A 438 -6.93 -6.11 6.51
CA ILE A 438 -7.05 -4.67 6.82
C ILE A 438 -8.44 -4.10 6.49
N GLY A 439 -9.32 -4.92 5.89
CA GLY A 439 -10.64 -4.49 5.42
C GLY A 439 -10.59 -3.64 4.14
N GLY A 440 -11.76 -3.21 3.68
CA GLY A 440 -11.94 -2.62 2.36
C GLY A 440 -11.37 -1.21 2.20
N LYS A 441 -11.78 -0.26 3.05
CA LYS A 441 -11.26 1.12 3.01
C LYS A 441 -9.74 1.18 3.01
N ALA A 442 -9.13 0.39 3.90
CA ALA A 442 -7.69 0.31 4.04
C ALA A 442 -7.01 -0.24 2.76
N ARG A 443 -7.56 -1.30 2.15
CA ARG A 443 -7.05 -1.82 0.87
C ARG A 443 -7.16 -0.80 -0.25
N GLY A 444 -8.30 -0.11 -0.35
CA GLY A 444 -8.50 0.98 -1.30
C GLY A 444 -7.43 2.07 -1.14
N LEU A 445 -7.19 2.53 0.09
CA LEU A 445 -6.14 3.52 0.40
C LEU A 445 -4.73 3.04 0.04
N ALA A 446 -4.37 1.81 0.42
CA ALA A 446 -3.09 1.22 0.06
C ALA A 446 -2.92 1.07 -1.47
N PHE A 447 -4.01 0.77 -2.17
CA PHE A 447 -4.04 0.71 -3.63
C PHE A 447 -3.81 2.08 -4.26
N ILE A 448 -4.44 3.15 -3.75
CA ILE A 448 -4.18 4.53 -4.20
C ILE A 448 -2.71 4.88 -4.06
N ASP A 449 -2.11 4.63 -2.89
CA ASP A 449 -0.70 4.98 -2.65
C ASP A 449 0.24 4.24 -3.62
N THR A 450 -0.08 2.97 -3.91
CA THR A 450 0.63 2.17 -4.93
C THR A 450 0.46 2.76 -6.34
N LEU A 451 -0.76 3.17 -6.69
CA LEU A 451 -1.10 3.77 -7.97
C LEU A 451 -0.39 5.12 -8.18
N LEU A 452 -0.36 5.97 -7.15
CA LEU A 452 0.33 7.26 -7.16
C LEU A 452 1.83 7.08 -7.41
N LYS A 453 2.45 6.12 -6.71
CA LYS A 453 3.87 5.81 -6.85
C LYS A 453 4.19 5.29 -8.25
N ARG A 454 3.45 4.29 -8.74
CA ARG A 454 3.66 3.68 -10.07
C ARG A 454 3.52 4.68 -11.22
N ASN A 455 2.55 5.58 -11.14
CA ASN A 455 2.28 6.58 -12.17
C ASN A 455 3.05 7.90 -11.96
N ARG A 456 3.97 7.95 -10.98
CA ARG A 456 4.79 9.14 -10.64
C ARG A 456 3.95 10.40 -10.38
N MET A 457 2.78 10.25 -9.76
CA MET A 457 1.83 11.33 -9.52
C MET A 457 2.23 12.24 -8.35
N VAL A 458 3.02 11.72 -7.40
CA VAL A 458 3.34 12.40 -6.14
C VAL A 458 3.93 13.79 -6.35
N ASP A 459 4.93 13.90 -7.23
CA ASP A 459 5.68 15.13 -7.51
C ASP A 459 5.41 15.62 -8.95
N LYS A 460 4.27 15.25 -9.56
CA LYS A 460 3.98 15.54 -10.98
C LYS A 460 3.68 17.02 -11.23
N TYR A 461 3.11 17.70 -10.24
CA TYR A 461 2.63 19.07 -10.34
C TYR A 461 3.56 20.01 -9.59
N ASP A 462 3.85 21.17 -10.20
CA ASP A 462 4.68 22.18 -9.55
C ASP A 462 3.98 22.71 -8.29
N ASP A 463 4.73 22.78 -7.18
CA ASP A 463 4.26 23.27 -5.88
C ASP A 463 3.07 22.49 -5.27
N VAL A 464 2.86 21.23 -5.70
CA VAL A 464 1.80 20.37 -5.18
C VAL A 464 2.29 18.94 -4.95
N ILE A 465 2.02 18.40 -3.75
CA ILE A 465 2.21 16.98 -3.43
C ILE A 465 0.85 16.27 -3.51
N VAL A 466 0.75 15.25 -4.37
CA VAL A 466 -0.40 14.35 -4.41
C VAL A 466 -0.11 13.11 -3.56
N THR A 467 -0.87 12.88 -2.50
CA THR A 467 -0.58 11.82 -1.52
C THR A 467 -1.85 11.28 -0.88
N ILE A 468 -1.72 10.25 -0.06
CA ILE A 468 -2.71 9.89 0.96
C ILE A 468 -2.26 10.44 2.32
N PRO A 469 -3.18 10.67 3.27
CA PRO A 469 -2.83 11.00 4.65
C PRO A 469 -2.15 9.82 5.34
N ARG A 470 -1.30 10.09 6.33
CA ARG A 470 -0.68 9.02 7.13
C ARG A 470 -1.75 8.17 7.78
N THR A 471 -1.60 6.86 7.63
CA THR A 471 -2.63 5.88 7.94
C THR A 471 -2.01 4.66 8.64
N VAL A 472 -2.53 4.31 9.80
CA VAL A 472 -2.23 3.06 10.51
C VAL A 472 -3.49 2.22 10.61
N VAL A 473 -3.40 0.93 10.30
CA VAL A 473 -4.56 0.04 10.26
C VAL A 473 -4.43 -1.06 11.30
N LEU A 474 -5.45 -1.24 12.13
CA LEU A 474 -5.62 -2.42 12.96
C LEU A 474 -6.29 -3.51 12.13
N GLY A 475 -5.62 -4.66 12.02
CA GLY A 475 -6.14 -5.84 11.33
C GLY A 475 -7.34 -6.45 12.04
N THR A 476 -8.14 -7.21 11.29
CA THR A 476 -9.33 -7.91 11.81
C THR A 476 -9.01 -8.90 12.95
N ASP A 477 -7.77 -9.38 13.05
CA ASP A 477 -7.33 -10.23 14.17
C ASP A 477 -7.45 -9.52 15.52
N VAL A 478 -7.27 -8.20 15.55
CA VAL A 478 -7.44 -7.39 16.77
C VAL A 478 -8.92 -7.31 17.17
N PHE A 479 -9.83 -7.29 16.20
CA PHE A 479 -11.27 -7.31 16.44
C PHE A 479 -11.71 -8.66 17.00
N ASP A 480 -11.26 -9.76 16.39
CA ASP A 480 -11.57 -11.12 16.86
C ASP A 480 -11.13 -11.31 18.33
N GLU A 481 -9.86 -10.97 18.64
CA GLU A 481 -9.30 -11.03 20.00
C GLU A 481 -10.10 -10.15 20.98
N PHE A 482 -10.47 -8.94 20.58
CA PHE A 482 -11.28 -8.04 21.41
C PHE A 482 -12.69 -8.60 21.71
N MET A 483 -13.34 -9.19 20.71
CA MET A 483 -14.69 -9.74 20.88
C MET A 483 -14.69 -11.00 21.76
N GLU A 484 -13.71 -11.88 21.57
CA GLU A 484 -13.54 -13.13 22.32
C GLU A 484 -13.15 -12.89 23.78
N ASP A 485 -12.09 -12.11 24.03
CA ASP A 485 -11.56 -11.84 25.39
C ASP A 485 -12.59 -11.19 26.32
N ASN A 486 -13.56 -10.47 25.75
CA ASN A 486 -14.58 -9.72 26.48
C ASN A 486 -15.99 -10.36 26.41
N GLU A 487 -16.15 -11.53 25.78
CA GLU A 487 -17.42 -12.22 25.57
C GLU A 487 -18.55 -11.34 24.97
N LEU A 488 -18.21 -10.45 24.01
CA LEU A 488 -19.12 -9.39 23.56
C LEU A 488 -20.22 -9.88 22.60
N TYR A 489 -20.08 -11.05 21.97
CA TYR A 489 -21.06 -11.57 21.01
C TYR A 489 -22.48 -11.68 21.60
N LYS A 490 -22.61 -12.01 22.89
CA LYS A 490 -23.91 -12.14 23.56
C LYS A 490 -24.73 -10.84 23.57
N ILE A 491 -24.08 -9.70 23.81
CA ILE A 491 -24.73 -8.39 23.78
C ILE A 491 -24.77 -7.81 22.36
N ALA A 492 -23.76 -8.09 21.55
CA ALA A 492 -23.68 -7.62 20.18
C ALA A 492 -24.83 -8.16 19.32
N LEU A 493 -25.21 -9.43 19.48
CA LEU A 493 -26.27 -10.10 18.74
C LEU A 493 -27.66 -9.97 19.39
N SER A 494 -27.80 -9.27 20.52
CA SER A 494 -29.10 -9.05 21.15
C SER A 494 -29.90 -7.93 20.47
N GLU A 495 -31.17 -7.80 20.85
CA GLU A 495 -32.05 -6.67 20.47
C GLU A 495 -31.87 -5.44 21.40
N SER A 496 -30.73 -5.32 22.07
CA SER A 496 -30.41 -4.18 22.94
C SER A 496 -30.32 -2.87 22.15
N SER A 497 -30.51 -1.75 22.85
CA SER A 497 -30.38 -0.42 22.25
C SER A 497 -28.91 -0.13 21.85
N ASN A 498 -28.73 0.76 20.87
CA ASN A 498 -27.39 1.16 20.42
C ASN A 498 -26.55 1.74 21.59
N ASP A 499 -27.18 2.48 22.51
CA ASP A 499 -26.50 3.03 23.69
C ASP A 499 -26.03 1.95 24.66
N GLU A 500 -26.83 0.91 24.90
CA GLU A 500 -26.45 -0.22 25.75
C GLU A 500 -25.27 -0.99 25.17
N ILE A 501 -25.32 -1.26 23.85
CA ILE A 501 -24.23 -1.92 23.13
C ILE A 501 -22.95 -1.08 23.23
N LEU A 502 -23.05 0.23 22.95
CA LEU A 502 -21.92 1.15 23.02
C LEU A 502 -21.30 1.18 24.42
N GLN A 503 -22.10 1.28 25.47
CA GLN A 503 -21.60 1.30 26.85
C GLN A 503 -20.84 0.02 27.20
N LYS A 504 -21.34 -1.15 26.78
CA LYS A 504 -20.66 -2.43 27.02
C LYS A 504 -19.33 -2.52 26.29
N PHE A 505 -19.28 -2.11 25.02
CA PHE A 505 -18.06 -2.08 24.22
C PHE A 505 -17.02 -1.10 24.76
N VAL A 506 -17.43 0.12 25.15
CA VAL A 506 -16.52 1.13 25.72
C VAL A 506 -15.90 0.66 27.04
N SER A 507 -16.68 -0.08 27.86
CA SER A 507 -16.24 -0.64 29.14
C SER A 507 -15.32 -1.86 28.99
N ALA A 508 -15.35 -2.54 27.84
CA ALA A 508 -14.50 -3.70 27.54
C ALA A 508 -13.03 -3.30 27.39
N ARG A 509 -12.10 -4.25 27.53
CA ARG A 509 -10.66 -3.99 27.46
C ARG A 509 -10.11 -4.30 26.06
N LEU A 510 -9.33 -3.38 25.49
CA LEU A 510 -8.58 -3.66 24.25
C LEU A 510 -7.45 -4.66 24.50
N PRO A 511 -7.07 -5.49 23.51
CA PRO A 511 -5.97 -6.44 23.63
C PRO A 511 -4.68 -5.81 24.16
N PHE A 512 -4.01 -6.47 25.11
CA PHE A 512 -2.83 -5.89 25.77
C PHE A 512 -1.70 -5.60 24.79
N ARG A 513 -1.51 -6.48 23.79
CA ARG A 513 -0.41 -6.35 22.82
C ARG A 513 -0.46 -5.05 22.03
N ILE A 514 -1.64 -4.50 21.73
CA ILE A 514 -1.75 -3.29 20.87
C ILE A 514 -1.52 -1.98 21.64
N HIS A 515 -1.52 -2.00 22.98
CA HIS A 515 -1.45 -0.78 23.78
C HIS A 515 -0.16 0.01 23.53
N GLU A 516 0.98 -0.67 23.54
CA GLU A 516 2.28 -0.04 23.25
C GLU A 516 2.41 0.39 21.77
N ASP A 517 1.76 -0.31 20.85
CA ASP A 517 1.72 0.10 19.43
C ASP A 517 0.95 1.41 19.25
N LEU A 518 -0.21 1.52 19.88
CA LEU A 518 -1.02 2.73 19.88
C LEU A 518 -0.30 3.90 20.57
N TYR A 519 0.47 3.62 21.63
CA TYR A 519 1.30 4.63 22.28
C TYR A 519 2.40 5.15 21.35
N ALA A 520 3.15 4.26 20.68
CA ALA A 520 4.15 4.66 19.69
C ALA A 520 3.53 5.46 18.52
N PHE A 521 2.31 5.11 18.12
CA PHE A 521 1.57 5.83 17.09
C PHE A 521 1.25 7.29 17.48
N ILE A 522 0.69 7.53 18.67
CA ILE A 522 0.35 8.90 19.12
C ILE A 522 1.58 9.78 19.39
N THR A 523 2.74 9.17 19.69
CA THR A 523 4.00 9.93 19.84
C THR A 523 4.47 10.52 18.51
N VAL A 524 4.19 9.87 17.38
CA VAL A 524 4.60 10.34 16.03
C VAL A 524 3.54 11.23 15.39
N VAL A 525 2.25 10.90 15.51
CA VAL A 525 1.17 11.64 14.87
C VAL A 525 0.84 12.91 15.65
N LYS A 526 0.91 14.08 14.98
CA LYS A 526 0.67 15.40 15.59
C LYS A 526 -0.59 16.11 15.09
N LYS A 527 -1.32 15.51 14.15
CA LYS A 527 -2.61 16.01 13.65
C LYS A 527 -3.78 15.30 14.35
N PRO A 528 -5.00 15.86 14.31
CA PRO A 528 -6.20 15.12 14.72
C PRO A 528 -6.33 13.80 13.95
N ILE A 529 -7.02 12.84 14.55
CA ILE A 529 -7.05 11.45 14.05
C ILE A 529 -8.51 11.07 13.75
N ALA A 530 -8.77 10.58 12.54
CA ALA A 530 -10.00 9.92 12.17
C ALA A 530 -9.86 8.41 12.39
N ILE A 531 -10.76 7.84 13.19
CA ILE A 531 -10.91 6.42 13.46
C ILE A 531 -12.07 5.94 12.59
N ARG A 532 -11.75 5.26 11.49
CA ARG A 532 -12.70 4.81 10.48
C ARG A 532 -12.85 3.30 10.51
N SER A 533 -14.07 2.83 10.31
CA SER A 533 -14.40 1.41 10.05
C SER A 533 -13.81 0.96 8.71
N SER A 534 -13.27 -0.25 8.64
CA SER A 534 -12.84 -0.89 7.39
C SER A 534 -13.31 -2.34 7.40
N SER A 535 -14.54 -2.55 6.90
CA SER A 535 -15.18 -3.86 6.92
C SER A 535 -14.61 -4.78 5.84
N LEU A 536 -14.75 -6.10 5.98
CA LEU A 536 -14.29 -7.02 4.93
C LEU A 536 -15.10 -6.86 3.63
N LEU A 537 -16.41 -6.64 3.79
CA LEU A 537 -17.39 -6.58 2.70
C LEU A 537 -17.43 -5.24 1.97
N GLU A 538 -16.79 -4.21 2.51
CA GLU A 538 -16.82 -2.85 1.96
C GLU A 538 -16.26 -2.75 0.52
N ASP A 539 -15.31 -3.61 0.16
CA ASP A 539 -14.77 -3.72 -1.22
C ASP A 539 -15.39 -4.88 -2.02
N SER A 540 -16.41 -5.56 -1.49
CA SER A 540 -16.99 -6.69 -2.21
C SER A 540 -17.50 -6.19 -3.58
N HIS A 541 -17.01 -6.83 -4.65
CA HIS A 541 -17.23 -6.37 -6.03
C HIS A 541 -18.71 -6.24 -6.45
N TYR A 542 -19.63 -6.79 -5.66
CA TYR A 542 -21.06 -6.87 -5.95
C TYR A 542 -21.94 -6.15 -4.91
N GLN A 543 -21.41 -5.76 -3.75
CA GLN A 543 -22.20 -5.15 -2.66
C GLN A 543 -21.34 -4.17 -1.84
N PRO A 544 -20.88 -3.03 -2.39
CA PRO A 544 -20.12 -2.07 -1.60
C PRO A 544 -20.99 -1.46 -0.48
N PHE A 545 -20.50 -1.56 0.77
CA PHE A 545 -21.14 -1.07 1.99
C PHE A 545 -20.79 0.40 2.20
N ALA A 546 -21.70 1.32 1.88
CA ALA A 546 -21.45 2.76 1.95
C ALA A 546 -22.16 3.41 3.15
N GLY A 547 -21.38 4.04 4.05
CA GLY A 547 -21.91 4.92 5.10
C GLY A 547 -22.68 4.26 6.25
N ILE A 548 -22.53 2.94 6.44
CA ILE A 548 -23.29 2.19 7.46
C ILE A 548 -22.63 2.26 8.84
N TYR A 549 -21.31 2.19 8.87
CA TYR A 549 -20.53 2.15 10.11
C TYR A 549 -20.01 3.54 10.47
N SER A 550 -19.99 3.84 11.77
CA SER A 550 -19.57 5.13 12.30
C SER A 550 -18.09 5.45 12.02
N THR A 551 -17.79 6.74 11.83
CA THR A 551 -16.43 7.28 11.81
C THR A 551 -16.30 8.37 12.87
N TYR A 552 -15.37 8.21 13.81
CA TYR A 552 -15.15 9.19 14.85
C TYR A 552 -13.84 9.94 14.60
N MET A 553 -13.84 11.25 14.80
CA MET A 553 -12.61 12.07 14.77
C MET A 553 -12.26 12.49 16.19
N ILE A 554 -11.00 12.44 16.57
CA ILE A 554 -10.53 12.94 17.88
C ILE A 554 -9.52 14.07 17.69
N PRO A 555 -9.57 15.12 18.52
CA PRO A 555 -8.57 16.17 18.48
C PRO A 555 -7.21 15.65 18.94
N ASN A 556 -6.12 16.27 18.48
CA ASN A 556 -4.80 15.94 19.02
C ASN A 556 -4.60 16.61 20.39
N LEU A 557 -4.38 15.81 21.43
CA LEU A 557 -4.19 16.27 22.80
C LEU A 557 -2.74 16.12 23.23
N GLN A 558 -2.21 17.14 23.91
CA GLN A 558 -0.82 17.15 24.40
C GLN A 558 -0.57 16.10 25.50
N ASP A 559 -1.60 15.76 26.29
CA ASP A 559 -1.51 14.72 27.31
C ASP A 559 -1.70 13.35 26.66
N GLU A 560 -0.59 12.61 26.52
CA GLU A 560 -0.55 11.28 25.92
C GLU A 560 -1.48 10.28 26.63
N ARG A 561 -1.68 10.40 27.95
CA ARG A 561 -2.57 9.51 28.71
C ARG A 561 -4.03 9.74 28.38
N VAL A 562 -4.42 11.00 28.24
CA VAL A 562 -5.78 11.36 27.82
C VAL A 562 -5.97 11.00 26.34
N MET A 563 -4.94 11.20 25.51
CA MET A 563 -4.99 10.87 24.09
C MET A 563 -5.20 9.37 23.86
N ILE A 564 -4.44 8.50 24.56
CA ILE A 564 -4.60 7.05 24.44
C ILE A 564 -5.97 6.57 24.94
N GLU A 565 -6.51 7.20 25.98
CA GLU A 565 -7.86 6.93 26.47
C GLU A 565 -8.92 7.28 25.41
N LYS A 566 -8.86 8.49 24.85
CA LYS A 566 -9.79 8.95 23.80
C LYS A 566 -9.70 8.11 22.55
N LEU A 567 -8.48 7.76 22.11
CA LEU A 567 -8.24 6.85 20.99
C LEU A 567 -8.83 5.46 21.25
N SER A 568 -8.62 4.91 22.44
CA SER A 568 -9.18 3.62 22.84
C SER A 568 -10.71 3.63 22.84
N ILE A 569 -11.33 4.70 23.35
CA ILE A 569 -12.79 4.87 23.34
C ILE A 569 -13.31 4.95 21.91
N ALA A 570 -12.65 5.71 21.03
CA ALA A 570 -13.05 5.84 19.63
C ALA A 570 -12.98 4.49 18.88
N ILE A 571 -11.89 3.74 19.06
CA ILE A 571 -11.71 2.38 18.50
C ILE A 571 -12.86 1.46 18.92
N LYS A 572 -13.17 1.41 20.23
CA LYS A 572 -14.27 0.57 20.76
C LYS A 572 -15.63 1.04 20.26
N SER A 573 -15.83 2.34 20.07
CA SER A 573 -17.08 2.90 19.54
C SER A 573 -17.29 2.52 18.07
N VAL A 574 -16.21 2.49 17.26
CA VAL A 574 -16.29 1.95 15.89
C VAL A 574 -16.64 0.46 15.90
N TYR A 575 -16.01 -0.35 16.75
CA TYR A 575 -16.39 -1.77 16.88
C TYR A 575 -17.85 -1.96 17.31
N ALA A 576 -18.36 -1.14 18.21
CA ALA A 576 -19.77 -1.17 18.61
C ALA A 576 -20.71 -0.88 17.43
N SER A 577 -20.32 0.03 16.53
CA SER A 577 -21.15 0.44 15.39
C SER A 577 -21.48 -0.68 14.40
N VAL A 578 -20.70 -1.78 14.40
CA VAL A 578 -20.99 -2.98 13.61
C VAL A 578 -22.35 -3.58 13.99
N TYR A 579 -22.72 -3.46 15.26
CA TYR A 579 -23.88 -4.12 15.85
C TYR A 579 -25.04 -3.16 16.16
N PHE A 580 -24.97 -1.92 15.68
CA PHE A 580 -26.10 -1.00 15.77
C PHE A 580 -27.27 -1.45 14.90
N LYS A 581 -28.47 -0.98 15.25
CA LYS A 581 -29.72 -1.34 14.57
C LYS A 581 -29.66 -1.10 13.05
N ASP A 582 -29.12 0.05 12.62
CA ASP A 582 -29.00 0.40 11.20
C ASP A 582 -28.07 -0.58 10.46
N SER A 583 -26.95 -0.95 11.07
CA SER A 583 -25.99 -1.94 10.55
C SER A 583 -26.60 -3.35 10.44
N LYS A 584 -27.27 -3.80 11.51
CA LYS A 584 -28.01 -5.08 11.54
C LYS A 584 -29.06 -5.16 10.43
N ALA A 585 -29.88 -4.12 10.30
CA ALA A 585 -30.92 -4.05 9.28
C ALA A 585 -30.35 -4.14 7.86
N TYR A 586 -29.22 -3.45 7.60
CA TYR A 586 -28.53 -3.52 6.32
C TYR A 586 -28.01 -4.94 6.01
N MET A 587 -27.41 -5.61 6.99
CA MET A 587 -26.89 -6.97 6.83
C MET A 587 -28.01 -7.97 6.50
N THR A 588 -29.14 -7.87 7.20
CA THR A 588 -30.34 -8.66 6.91
C THR A 588 -30.84 -8.40 5.49
N ALA A 589 -30.90 -7.15 5.05
CA ALA A 589 -31.34 -6.79 3.70
C ALA A 589 -30.42 -7.33 2.59
N THR A 590 -29.11 -7.49 2.87
CA THR A 590 -28.12 -8.05 1.94
C THR A 590 -27.99 -9.57 2.01
N LYS A 591 -28.74 -10.24 2.91
CA LYS A 591 -28.64 -11.68 3.22
C LYS A 591 -27.24 -12.12 3.70
N ASN A 592 -26.45 -11.20 4.24
CA ASN A 592 -25.14 -11.51 4.82
C ASN A 592 -25.29 -11.91 6.30
N VAL A 593 -24.42 -12.81 6.77
CA VAL A 593 -24.43 -13.28 8.16
C VAL A 593 -23.65 -12.30 9.03
N ILE A 594 -24.31 -11.72 10.04
CA ILE A 594 -23.70 -10.74 10.95
C ILE A 594 -22.53 -11.30 11.78
N ASP A 595 -22.57 -12.60 12.09
CA ASP A 595 -21.54 -13.29 12.86
C ASP A 595 -20.21 -13.48 12.07
N GLU A 596 -20.26 -13.37 10.74
CA GLU A 596 -19.07 -13.45 9.89
C GLU A 596 -18.44 -12.08 9.61
N GLU A 597 -19.08 -10.99 10.04
CA GLU A 597 -18.57 -9.64 9.81
C GLU A 597 -17.36 -9.36 10.69
N LYS A 598 -16.23 -9.03 10.05
CA LYS A 598 -15.00 -8.64 10.74
C LYS A 598 -14.61 -7.23 10.39
N MET A 599 -14.19 -6.49 11.41
CA MET A 599 -13.92 -5.07 11.28
C MET A 599 -12.43 -4.76 11.48
N GLY A 600 -11.79 -4.22 10.46
CA GLY A 600 -10.52 -3.51 10.61
C GLY A 600 -10.77 -2.06 11.04
N ILE A 601 -9.77 -1.41 11.63
CA ILE A 601 -9.85 0.01 11.99
C ILE A 601 -8.75 0.79 11.29
N VAL A 602 -9.12 1.86 10.61
CA VAL A 602 -8.21 2.81 9.99
C VAL A 602 -8.03 4.01 10.91
N LEU A 603 -6.82 4.21 11.40
CA LEU A 603 -6.38 5.40 12.14
C LEU A 603 -5.67 6.32 11.15
N GLN A 604 -6.34 7.39 10.73
CA GLN A 604 -5.89 8.27 9.65
C GLN A 604 -5.75 9.71 10.15
N GLU A 605 -4.69 10.41 9.75
CA GLU A 605 -4.58 11.85 10.00
C GLU A 605 -5.70 12.62 9.31
N VAL A 606 -6.40 13.50 10.05
CA VAL A 606 -7.40 14.40 9.48
C VAL A 606 -6.69 15.47 8.65
N CYS A 607 -7.13 15.66 7.41
CA CYS A 607 -6.61 16.72 6.53
C CYS A 607 -7.15 18.09 6.93
N GLY A 608 -6.31 19.11 6.80
CA GLY A 608 -6.66 20.48 7.17
C GLY A 608 -5.62 21.17 8.03
N GLN A 609 -6.00 22.37 8.47
CA GLN A 609 -5.20 23.23 9.33
C GLN A 609 -5.99 23.65 10.59
N PRO A 610 -5.29 23.97 11.69
CA PRO A 610 -5.91 24.54 12.87
C PRO A 610 -6.18 26.04 12.69
N TYR A 611 -7.41 26.46 12.99
CA TYR A 611 -7.86 27.85 13.06
C TYR A 611 -8.45 28.12 14.44
N GLY A 612 -7.59 28.52 15.39
CA GLY A 612 -7.97 28.63 16.80
C GLY A 612 -8.37 27.26 17.38
N ASN A 613 -9.61 27.13 17.85
CA ASN A 613 -10.15 25.86 18.38
C ASN A 613 -10.85 25.00 17.30
N ARG A 614 -10.69 25.33 16.03
CA ARG A 614 -11.37 24.65 14.90
C ARG A 614 -10.32 24.00 14.00
N PHE A 615 -10.63 22.84 13.44
CA PHE A 615 -9.74 22.19 12.47
C PHE A 615 -10.52 21.70 11.25
N TYR A 616 -10.11 22.14 10.05
CA TYR A 616 -10.77 21.77 8.80
C TYR A 616 -9.88 22.03 7.57
N PRO A 617 -10.10 21.33 6.45
CA PRO A 617 -9.44 21.62 5.18
C PRO A 617 -10.16 22.74 4.42
N VAL A 618 -9.41 23.48 3.60
CA VAL A 618 -9.96 24.56 2.77
C VAL A 618 -10.90 23.98 1.71
N ILE A 619 -10.58 22.80 1.16
CA ILE A 619 -11.42 22.11 0.19
C ILE A 619 -11.56 20.64 0.60
N SER A 620 -12.77 20.13 0.57
CA SER A 620 -13.05 18.70 0.48
C SER A 620 -13.90 18.42 -0.74
N GLY A 621 -13.86 17.18 -1.24
CA GLY A 621 -14.60 16.83 -2.42
C GLY A 621 -14.82 15.33 -2.62
N VAL A 622 -15.82 15.02 -3.45
CA VAL A 622 -16.08 13.68 -3.96
C VAL A 622 -16.08 13.77 -5.49
N ALA A 623 -15.21 12.98 -6.12
CA ALA A 623 -15.05 12.90 -7.55
C ALA A 623 -15.48 11.53 -8.06
N ARG A 624 -16.19 11.46 -9.19
CA ARG A 624 -16.58 10.23 -9.86
C ARG A 624 -16.12 10.27 -11.30
N SER A 625 -15.68 9.13 -11.81
CA SER A 625 -15.22 9.04 -13.19
C SER A 625 -16.38 8.95 -14.19
N ILE A 626 -17.56 8.56 -13.74
CA ILE A 626 -18.81 8.63 -14.51
C ILE A 626 -19.68 9.78 -14.00
N ASN A 627 -20.20 10.53 -14.96
CA ASN A 627 -21.25 11.53 -14.79
C ASN A 627 -22.57 10.94 -15.30
N PHE A 628 -23.51 10.66 -14.39
CA PHE A 628 -24.81 10.14 -14.79
C PHE A 628 -25.78 11.20 -15.33
N TYR A 629 -25.49 12.48 -15.13
CA TYR A 629 -26.33 13.61 -15.55
C TYR A 629 -25.45 14.66 -16.24
N PRO A 630 -24.89 14.34 -17.42
CA PRO A 630 -24.02 15.26 -18.14
C PRO A 630 -24.79 16.44 -18.70
N ILE A 631 -24.24 17.64 -18.51
CA ILE A 631 -24.80 18.89 -19.07
C ILE A 631 -24.02 19.23 -20.33
N ALA A 632 -24.67 19.29 -21.49
CA ALA A 632 -24.00 19.53 -22.77
C ALA A 632 -23.03 20.74 -22.69
N PRO A 633 -21.75 20.60 -23.10
CA PRO A 633 -21.15 19.52 -23.90
C PRO A 633 -20.47 18.40 -23.10
N GLU A 634 -20.71 18.31 -21.78
CA GLU A 634 -20.22 17.19 -20.97
C GLU A 634 -20.72 15.85 -21.52
N LYS A 635 -19.91 14.81 -21.37
CA LYS A 635 -20.24 13.40 -21.64
C LYS A 635 -20.28 12.61 -20.34
N SER A 636 -20.84 11.41 -20.40
CA SER A 636 -20.88 10.52 -19.23
C SER A 636 -19.47 10.16 -18.74
N ASP A 637 -18.51 9.99 -19.64
CA ASP A 637 -17.11 9.65 -19.30
C ASP A 637 -16.24 10.85 -18.90
N ASP A 638 -16.77 12.09 -18.92
CA ASP A 638 -15.98 13.29 -18.59
C ASP A 638 -15.77 13.48 -17.08
N GLY A 639 -16.36 12.60 -16.26
CA GLY A 639 -16.31 12.65 -14.81
C GLY A 639 -17.05 13.83 -14.19
N ILE A 640 -17.33 13.71 -12.90
CA ILE A 640 -18.08 14.71 -12.13
C ILE A 640 -17.51 14.89 -10.72
N VAL A 641 -17.45 16.14 -10.25
CA VAL A 641 -16.87 16.49 -8.95
C VAL A 641 -17.84 17.37 -8.18
N ASN A 642 -18.03 17.07 -6.90
CA ASN A 642 -18.67 17.94 -5.93
C ASN A 642 -17.63 18.41 -4.92
N ILE A 643 -17.53 19.72 -4.69
CA ILE A 643 -16.60 20.33 -3.73
C ILE A 643 -17.31 21.23 -2.72
N ALA A 644 -16.73 21.32 -1.52
CA ALA A 644 -17.19 22.18 -0.43
C ALA A 644 -16.02 22.68 0.42
N LEU A 645 -16.26 23.76 1.16
CA LEU A 645 -15.40 24.19 2.26
C LEU A 645 -15.63 23.31 3.49
N GLY A 646 -14.55 22.99 4.21
CA GLY A 646 -14.60 22.25 5.48
C GLY A 646 -14.50 20.74 5.31
N LEU A 647 -14.86 20.00 6.36
CA LEU A 647 -14.77 18.54 6.38
C LEU A 647 -15.69 17.88 5.35
N GLY A 648 -15.18 16.83 4.68
CA GLY A 648 -15.90 16.10 3.62
C GLY A 648 -17.21 15.44 4.05
N LYS A 649 -17.42 15.24 5.35
CA LYS A 649 -18.71 14.78 5.92
C LYS A 649 -19.88 15.66 5.46
N TYR A 650 -19.66 16.96 5.23
CA TYR A 650 -20.67 17.87 4.72
C TYR A 650 -21.23 17.46 3.33
N ILE A 651 -20.36 16.92 2.47
CA ILE A 651 -20.74 16.45 1.13
C ILE A 651 -21.47 15.11 1.22
N VAL A 652 -20.94 14.21 2.06
CA VAL A 652 -21.47 12.87 2.30
C VAL A 652 -22.89 12.92 2.88
N ASP A 653 -23.15 13.84 3.81
CA ASP A 653 -24.45 14.08 4.45
C ASP A 653 -25.45 14.83 3.53
N GLY A 654 -25.05 15.12 2.29
CA GLY A 654 -25.92 15.75 1.28
C GLY A 654 -26.07 17.27 1.41
N GLY A 655 -25.08 17.96 1.96
CA GLY A 655 -25.06 19.43 2.04
C GLY A 655 -24.98 20.14 0.67
N ASN A 656 -25.04 21.49 0.69
CA ASN A 656 -24.99 22.32 -0.51
C ASN A 656 -23.55 22.44 -1.03
N THR A 657 -23.28 21.80 -2.16
CA THR A 657 -21.93 21.71 -2.75
C THR A 657 -21.89 22.30 -4.15
N LEU A 658 -20.68 22.60 -4.62
CA LEU A 658 -20.46 23.11 -5.97
C LEU A 658 -20.05 21.96 -6.89
N ARG A 659 -20.81 21.79 -7.98
CA ARG A 659 -20.66 20.72 -8.98
C ARG A 659 -19.86 21.23 -10.19
N PHE A 660 -18.85 20.49 -10.65
CA PHE A 660 -18.19 20.74 -11.93
C PHE A 660 -17.60 19.46 -12.56
N SER A 661 -17.44 19.44 -13.88
CA SER A 661 -16.67 18.40 -14.57
C SER A 661 -15.19 18.80 -14.67
N PRO A 662 -14.22 17.91 -14.35
CA PRO A 662 -12.79 18.18 -14.52
C PRO A 662 -12.40 18.57 -15.95
N HIS A 663 -13.16 18.13 -16.95
CA HIS A 663 -12.95 18.48 -18.37
C HIS A 663 -13.43 19.90 -18.71
N TYR A 664 -14.41 20.42 -17.97
CA TYR A 664 -15.00 21.73 -18.19
C TYR A 664 -15.13 22.52 -16.87
N PRO A 665 -14.01 22.82 -16.17
CA PRO A 665 -14.05 23.37 -14.82
C PRO A 665 -14.70 24.76 -14.72
N GLN A 666 -14.69 25.53 -15.82
CA GLN A 666 -15.30 26.85 -15.89
C GLN A 666 -16.83 26.82 -16.06
N LYS A 667 -17.42 25.66 -16.36
CA LYS A 667 -18.86 25.50 -16.58
C LYS A 667 -19.57 25.09 -15.29
N VAL A 668 -19.67 26.02 -14.35
CA VAL A 668 -20.37 25.81 -13.09
C VAL A 668 -21.80 26.34 -13.19
N LEU A 669 -22.79 25.44 -13.30
CA LEU A 669 -24.20 25.82 -13.45
C LEU A 669 -24.68 26.71 -12.29
N GLN A 670 -24.30 26.37 -11.06
CA GLN A 670 -24.68 27.09 -9.85
C GLN A 670 -24.23 28.57 -9.85
N LEU A 671 -23.26 28.94 -10.68
CA LEU A 671 -22.73 30.30 -10.79
C LEU A 671 -23.20 31.03 -12.06
N SER A 672 -24.16 30.46 -12.80
CA SER A 672 -24.67 31.02 -14.05
C SER A 672 -25.42 32.35 -13.88
N SER A 673 -26.00 32.59 -12.71
CA SER A 673 -26.63 33.85 -12.33
C SER A 673 -26.39 34.15 -10.85
N VAL A 674 -26.46 35.42 -10.47
CA VAL A 674 -26.25 35.87 -9.09
C VAL A 674 -27.29 35.28 -8.13
N ASP A 675 -28.56 35.25 -8.54
CA ASP A 675 -29.65 34.66 -7.74
C ASP A 675 -29.44 33.16 -7.52
N MET A 676 -29.01 32.44 -8.55
CA MET A 676 -28.69 31.01 -8.43
C MET A 676 -27.48 30.82 -7.50
N ALA A 677 -26.42 31.63 -7.63
CA ALA A 677 -25.26 31.53 -6.75
C ALA A 677 -25.63 31.77 -5.27
N LEU A 678 -26.50 32.74 -4.97
CA LEU A 678 -26.95 33.01 -3.59
C LEU A 678 -27.81 31.89 -2.98
N ARG A 679 -28.49 31.11 -3.84
CA ARG A 679 -29.36 30.00 -3.44
C ARG A 679 -28.60 28.69 -3.31
N GLU A 680 -27.79 28.36 -4.32
CA GLU A 680 -27.18 27.02 -4.50
C GLU A 680 -25.79 26.88 -3.86
N THR A 681 -25.16 27.97 -3.42
CA THR A 681 -23.83 27.88 -2.77
C THR A 681 -23.91 27.62 -1.26
N GLN A 682 -22.80 27.10 -0.74
CA GLN A 682 -22.66 26.72 0.66
C GLN A 682 -22.89 27.90 1.63
N ARG A 683 -23.72 27.67 2.65
CA ARG A 683 -24.00 28.64 3.74
C ARG A 683 -23.34 28.27 5.06
N HIS A 684 -23.08 26.98 5.27
CA HIS A 684 -22.47 26.43 6.47
C HIS A 684 -21.42 25.39 6.09
N PHE A 685 -20.41 25.22 6.93
CA PHE A 685 -19.36 24.22 6.75
C PHE A 685 -19.17 23.42 8.04
N TYR A 686 -18.54 22.25 7.91
CA TYR A 686 -18.18 21.39 9.04
C TYR A 686 -16.71 21.57 9.43
N ALA A 687 -16.47 21.71 10.73
CA ALA A 687 -15.14 21.77 11.32
C ALA A 687 -15.06 20.89 12.57
N LEU A 688 -13.89 20.33 12.84
CA LEU A 688 -13.63 19.55 14.04
C LEU A 688 -13.39 20.48 15.24
N ASP A 689 -14.02 20.19 16.37
CA ASP A 689 -13.76 20.88 17.64
C ASP A 689 -12.49 20.34 18.32
N MET A 690 -11.49 21.21 18.46
CA MET A 690 -10.19 20.91 19.07
C MET A 690 -10.21 20.89 20.61
N ASN A 691 -11.34 21.20 21.25
CA ASN A 691 -11.46 21.16 22.70
C ASN A 691 -11.36 19.73 23.26
N LYS A 692 -10.65 19.54 24.37
CA LYS A 692 -10.47 18.22 25.04
C LYS A 692 -11.76 17.50 25.45
N GLU A 693 -12.84 18.25 25.69
CA GLU A 693 -14.12 17.73 26.18
C GLU A 693 -15.13 17.49 25.06
N SER A 694 -14.78 17.82 23.81
CA SER A 694 -15.68 17.71 22.65
C SER A 694 -16.03 16.25 22.34
N PHE A 695 -15.05 15.34 22.47
CA PHE A 695 -15.27 13.92 22.19
C PHE A 695 -15.73 13.15 23.44
N LYS A 696 -16.93 12.58 23.36
CA LYS A 696 -17.50 11.62 24.31
C LYS A 696 -18.06 10.42 23.53
N PRO A 697 -18.00 9.20 24.09
CA PRO A 697 -18.61 8.04 23.43
C PRO A 697 -20.10 8.30 23.21
N CYS A 698 -20.51 8.31 21.95
CA CYS A 698 -21.87 8.57 21.51
C CYS A 698 -22.20 7.70 20.29
N VAL A 699 -23.47 7.33 20.13
CA VAL A 699 -23.96 6.63 18.93
C VAL A 699 -23.85 7.55 17.70
N ASP A 700 -24.04 8.85 17.89
CA ASP A 700 -23.83 9.86 16.86
C ASP A 700 -22.33 10.06 16.59
N ASP A 701 -21.94 9.84 15.35
CA ASP A 701 -20.56 9.96 14.87
C ASP A 701 -20.17 11.40 14.50
N GLY A 702 -21.12 12.35 14.61
CA GLY A 702 -20.93 13.79 14.49
C GLY A 702 -20.71 14.54 15.81
N VAL A 703 -20.56 13.84 16.94
CA VAL A 703 -20.59 14.42 18.31
C VAL A 703 -19.70 15.64 18.53
N ASN A 704 -18.54 15.72 17.86
CA ASN A 704 -17.57 16.80 17.97
C ASN A 704 -17.32 17.57 16.66
N ILE A 705 -18.27 17.47 15.73
CA ILE A 705 -18.25 18.21 14.46
C ILE A 705 -19.15 19.44 14.61
N MET A 706 -18.57 20.62 14.44
CA MET A 706 -19.29 21.89 14.50
C MET A 706 -19.84 22.27 13.12
N LYS A 707 -21.12 22.63 13.06
CA LYS A 707 -21.74 23.28 11.90
C LYS A 707 -21.65 24.79 12.04
N LEU A 708 -20.78 25.42 11.25
CA LEU A 708 -20.45 26.84 11.35
C LEU A 708 -20.89 27.62 10.11
N PRO A 709 -21.35 28.87 10.23
CA PRO A 709 -21.65 29.72 9.07
C PRO A 709 -20.36 30.20 8.39
N ILE A 710 -20.39 30.44 7.07
CA ILE A 710 -19.22 30.87 6.27
C ILE A 710 -18.51 32.12 6.84
N LYS A 711 -19.25 33.01 7.53
CA LYS A 711 -18.68 34.19 8.20
C LYS A 711 -17.61 33.86 9.24
N GLU A 712 -17.64 32.67 9.84
CA GLU A 712 -16.58 32.22 10.75
C GLU A 712 -15.29 31.89 10.01
N ALA A 713 -15.38 31.28 8.83
CA ALA A 713 -14.21 30.98 7.98
C ALA A 713 -13.58 32.26 7.38
N GLU A 714 -14.36 33.34 7.22
CA GLU A 714 -13.83 34.65 6.86
C GLU A 714 -12.86 35.20 7.92
N LYS A 715 -13.18 35.01 9.21
CA LYS A 715 -12.29 35.41 10.34
C LYS A 715 -11.02 34.56 10.39
N ASP A 716 -11.12 33.31 9.97
CA ASP A 716 -10.00 32.36 9.90
C ASP A 716 -9.06 32.65 8.73
N ASN A 717 -9.47 33.51 7.80
CA ASN A 717 -8.73 33.87 6.58
C ASN A 717 -8.49 32.70 5.61
N SER A 718 -9.22 31.58 5.80
CA SER A 718 -9.08 30.33 5.04
C SER A 718 -9.74 30.38 3.66
N ILE A 719 -10.67 31.32 3.45
CA ILE A 719 -11.50 31.38 2.24
C ILE A 719 -10.91 32.23 1.10
N LYS A 720 -9.72 32.81 1.28
CA LYS A 720 -9.06 33.73 0.32
C LYS A 720 -9.03 33.21 -1.12
N MET A 721 -8.73 31.93 -1.30
CA MET A 721 -8.59 31.30 -2.62
C MET A 721 -9.89 30.73 -3.17
N ILE A 722 -10.98 30.72 -2.40
CA ILE A 722 -12.21 30.00 -2.77
C ILE A 722 -13.48 30.86 -2.74
N ALA A 723 -13.42 32.07 -2.20
CA ALA A 723 -14.58 32.96 -2.09
C ALA A 723 -14.57 34.11 -3.09
N SER A 724 -15.75 34.44 -3.59
CA SER A 724 -16.07 35.70 -4.27
C SER A 724 -16.95 36.56 -3.36
N THR A 725 -16.98 37.87 -3.61
CA THR A 725 -17.81 38.82 -2.88
C THR A 725 -19.04 39.21 -3.70
N PHE A 726 -20.22 39.06 -3.12
CA PHE A 726 -21.45 39.62 -3.65
C PHE A 726 -21.57 41.09 -3.26
N ASP A 727 -21.47 41.94 -4.29
CA ASP A 727 -21.64 43.38 -4.23
C ASP A 727 -23.13 43.73 -4.28
N PHE A 728 -23.66 44.23 -3.16
CA PHE A 728 -25.07 44.58 -3.01
C PHE A 728 -25.48 45.78 -3.88
N GLU A 729 -24.57 46.71 -4.15
CA GLU A 729 -24.88 47.93 -4.90
C GLU A 729 -25.01 47.63 -6.40
N ASN A 730 -24.11 46.78 -6.91
CA ASN A 730 -24.02 46.48 -8.34
C ASN A 730 -24.69 45.15 -8.72
N HIS A 731 -25.29 44.44 -7.78
CA HIS A 731 -25.92 43.12 -7.98
C HIS A 731 -25.03 42.15 -8.76
N MET A 732 -23.75 42.06 -8.40
CA MET A 732 -22.75 41.29 -9.14
C MET A 732 -21.79 40.55 -8.20
N LEU A 733 -21.26 39.43 -8.67
CA LEU A 733 -20.19 38.70 -8.01
C LEU A 733 -18.83 39.21 -8.48
N ARG A 734 -18.00 39.66 -7.53
CA ARG A 734 -16.61 40.05 -7.77
C ARG A 734 -15.69 38.98 -7.19
N ASP A 735 -14.76 38.49 -7.98
CA ASP A 735 -13.82 37.47 -7.52
C ASP A 735 -12.92 38.00 -6.39
N GLY A 736 -12.69 37.15 -5.39
CA GLY A 736 -11.90 37.48 -4.20
C GLY A 736 -12.68 38.11 -3.05
N ILE A 737 -11.97 38.32 -1.94
CA ILE A 737 -12.55 38.74 -0.66
C ILE A 737 -12.33 40.22 -0.32
N TYR A 738 -11.64 40.98 -1.17
CA TYR A 738 -11.21 42.36 -0.85
C TYR A 738 -12.33 43.41 -0.98
N HIS A 739 -13.43 43.08 -1.64
CA HIS A 739 -14.57 43.98 -1.79
C HIS A 739 -15.50 43.95 -0.56
N GLU A 740 -16.23 45.03 -0.30
CA GLU A 740 -17.30 45.02 0.69
C GLU A 740 -18.51 44.24 0.15
N GLY A 741 -19.13 43.43 1.00
CA GLY A 741 -20.28 42.61 0.62
C GLY A 741 -20.27 41.22 1.24
N ARG A 742 -21.26 40.40 0.89
CA ARG A 742 -21.40 39.03 1.41
C ARG A 742 -20.44 38.09 0.71
N LYS A 743 -19.68 37.29 1.46
CA LYS A 743 -18.79 36.27 0.89
C LYS A 743 -19.58 35.03 0.45
N ILE A 744 -19.26 34.53 -0.73
CA ILE A 744 -19.88 33.37 -1.36
C ILE A 744 -18.77 32.41 -1.78
N ILE A 745 -18.92 31.13 -1.46
CA ILE A 745 -17.95 30.09 -1.84
C ILE A 745 -18.21 29.68 -3.29
N THR A 746 -17.39 30.20 -4.20
CA THR A 746 -17.51 30.03 -5.65
C THR A 746 -16.40 29.17 -6.26
N PHE A 747 -15.25 29.08 -5.56
CA PHE A 747 -14.02 28.50 -6.05
C PHE A 747 -13.47 29.15 -7.34
N SER A 748 -13.88 30.39 -7.67
CA SER A 748 -13.51 31.08 -8.93
C SER A 748 -12.00 31.13 -9.17
N ASN A 749 -11.18 31.42 -8.15
CA ASN A 749 -9.72 31.50 -8.32
C ASN A 749 -9.10 30.16 -8.74
N ILE A 750 -9.72 29.05 -8.34
CA ILE A 750 -9.25 27.70 -8.66
C ILE A 750 -9.82 27.23 -9.99
N LEU A 751 -11.13 27.36 -10.19
CA LEU A 751 -11.82 26.82 -11.37
C LEU A 751 -11.67 27.71 -12.62
N ASN A 752 -11.68 29.04 -12.46
CA ASN A 752 -11.57 29.98 -13.57
C ASN A 752 -10.13 30.46 -13.79
N HIS A 753 -9.42 30.81 -12.71
CA HIS A 753 -8.08 31.39 -12.78
C HIS A 753 -6.94 30.38 -12.61
N ASN A 754 -7.25 29.10 -12.36
CA ASN A 754 -6.28 28.00 -12.23
C ASN A 754 -5.14 28.28 -11.23
N SER A 755 -5.42 28.96 -10.11
CA SER A 755 -4.42 29.25 -9.06
C SER A 755 -3.92 27.99 -8.33
N PHE A 756 -4.64 26.88 -8.51
CA PHE A 756 -4.29 25.55 -8.06
C PHE A 756 -4.86 24.56 -9.07
N SER A 757 -4.05 23.62 -9.55
CA SER A 757 -4.39 22.70 -10.66
C SER A 757 -5.40 21.60 -10.29
N LEU A 758 -6.46 21.93 -9.55
CA LEU A 758 -7.46 21.00 -9.03
C LEU A 758 -8.08 20.14 -10.13
N ALA A 759 -8.56 20.79 -11.20
CA ALA A 759 -9.24 20.10 -12.30
C ALA A 759 -8.31 19.12 -13.02
N GLN A 760 -7.04 19.51 -13.25
CA GLN A 760 -6.06 18.64 -13.89
C GLN A 760 -5.67 17.45 -13.00
N ILE A 761 -5.46 17.69 -11.70
CA ILE A 761 -5.17 16.62 -10.72
C ILE A 761 -6.31 15.60 -10.71
N LEU A 762 -7.56 16.08 -10.61
CA LEU A 762 -8.74 15.21 -10.56
C LEU A 762 -8.94 14.45 -11.87
N LYS A 763 -8.75 15.11 -13.02
CA LYS A 763 -8.81 14.46 -14.33
C LYS A 763 -7.84 13.28 -14.41
N ASP A 764 -6.56 13.54 -14.14
CA ASP A 764 -5.51 12.52 -14.23
C ASP A 764 -5.74 11.39 -13.22
N VAL A 765 -6.12 11.72 -11.99
CA VAL A 765 -6.38 10.73 -10.94
C VAL A 765 -7.58 9.85 -11.30
N LEU A 766 -8.68 10.41 -11.80
CA LEU A 766 -9.87 9.65 -12.20
C LEU A 766 -9.56 8.73 -13.40
N GLU A 767 -8.87 9.23 -14.42
CA GLU A 767 -8.50 8.44 -15.61
C GLU A 767 -7.59 7.26 -15.22
N ILE A 768 -6.57 7.51 -14.41
CA ILE A 768 -5.64 6.47 -13.96
C ILE A 768 -6.38 5.47 -13.06
N ALA A 769 -7.16 5.94 -12.08
CA ALA A 769 -7.89 5.09 -11.17
C ALA A 769 -8.91 4.19 -11.89
N GLN A 770 -9.68 4.73 -12.83
CA GLN A 770 -10.61 3.95 -13.66
C GLN A 770 -9.88 2.90 -14.49
N ARG A 771 -8.74 3.26 -15.11
CA ARG A 771 -7.94 2.32 -15.90
C ARG A 771 -7.37 1.18 -15.05
N GLU A 772 -6.80 1.49 -13.88
CA GLU A 772 -6.18 0.48 -13.02
C GLU A 772 -7.22 -0.40 -12.30
N MET A 773 -8.42 0.12 -12.00
CA MET A 773 -9.52 -0.66 -11.43
C MET A 773 -10.36 -1.39 -12.49
N ASN A 774 -10.18 -1.06 -13.77
CA ASN A 774 -10.99 -1.54 -14.90
C ASN A 774 -12.51 -1.39 -14.67
N LYS A 775 -12.89 -0.38 -13.90
CA LYS A 775 -14.26 -0.03 -13.52
C LYS A 775 -14.33 1.47 -13.26
N PRO A 776 -15.50 2.10 -13.41
CA PRO A 776 -15.70 3.46 -12.94
C PRO A 776 -15.43 3.58 -11.45
N VAL A 777 -14.95 4.74 -11.00
CA VAL A 777 -14.48 4.94 -9.63
C VAL A 777 -15.07 6.19 -9.01
N GLU A 778 -15.25 6.14 -7.69
CA GLU A 778 -15.48 7.28 -6.82
C GLU A 778 -14.26 7.50 -5.92
N ILE A 779 -13.88 8.76 -5.74
CA ILE A 779 -12.73 9.18 -4.94
C ILE A 779 -13.15 10.30 -4.00
N GLU A 780 -12.90 10.12 -2.70
CA GLU A 780 -12.97 11.19 -1.71
C GLU A 780 -11.61 11.86 -1.59
N PHE A 781 -11.57 13.19 -1.53
CA PHE A 781 -10.32 13.94 -1.41
C PHE A 781 -10.45 15.19 -0.52
N ALA A 782 -9.32 15.70 -0.07
CA ALA A 782 -9.19 16.99 0.62
C ALA A 782 -7.95 17.74 0.15
N VAL A 783 -7.98 19.08 0.19
CA VAL A 783 -6.88 19.94 -0.24
C VAL A 783 -6.52 20.90 0.88
N ASP A 784 -5.24 20.90 1.23
CA ASP A 784 -4.64 21.84 2.16
C ASP A 784 -3.93 22.94 1.35
N LEU A 785 -4.59 24.10 1.24
CA LEU A 785 -4.08 25.27 0.52
C LEU A 785 -3.30 26.24 1.42
N ASP A 786 -3.65 26.28 2.71
CA ASP A 786 -2.98 27.12 3.71
C ASP A 786 -1.77 26.35 4.26
N VAL A 787 -0.67 26.39 3.52
CA VAL A 787 0.63 25.82 3.92
C VAL A 787 1.63 26.94 4.23
N PRO A 788 2.65 26.71 5.08
CA PRO A 788 3.72 27.68 5.33
C PRO A 788 4.43 28.12 4.04
N ASP A 789 5.01 29.33 4.04
CA ASP A 789 5.76 29.84 2.88
C ASP A 789 6.91 28.90 2.50
N ASN A 790 7.04 28.58 1.21
CA ASN A 790 7.97 27.60 0.62
C ASN A 790 7.67 26.11 0.88
N GLU A 791 6.53 25.77 1.50
CA GLU A 791 6.02 24.39 1.52
C GLU A 791 5.01 24.16 0.38
N PRO A 792 5.03 22.98 -0.27
CA PRO A 792 4.09 22.67 -1.33
C PRO A 792 2.68 22.44 -0.77
N LYS A 793 1.67 22.82 -1.55
CA LYS A 793 0.26 22.52 -1.23
C LYS A 793 0.03 21.01 -1.28
N ILE A 794 -0.91 20.50 -0.50
CA ILE A 794 -1.13 19.06 -0.38
C ILE A 794 -2.51 18.69 -0.91
N PHE A 795 -2.53 17.78 -1.89
CA PHE A 795 -3.74 17.12 -2.36
C PHE A 795 -3.81 15.72 -1.77
N ASN A 796 -4.76 15.49 -0.87
CA ASN A 796 -4.93 14.25 -0.13
C ASN A 796 -6.07 13.41 -0.72
N LEU A 797 -5.76 12.19 -1.11
CA LEU A 797 -6.74 11.16 -1.46
C LEU A 797 -7.15 10.40 -0.20
N LEU A 798 -8.44 10.46 0.15
CA LEU A 798 -8.98 9.96 1.41
C LEU A 798 -9.62 8.58 1.28
N GLN A 799 -10.18 8.27 0.11
CA GLN A 799 -10.79 6.97 -0.18
C GLN A 799 -10.97 6.79 -1.69
N ILE A 800 -10.96 5.54 -2.15
CA ILE A 800 -11.37 5.14 -3.50
C ILE A 800 -12.38 3.99 -3.37
N ARG A 801 -13.38 3.98 -4.24
CA ARG A 801 -14.36 2.89 -4.36
C ARG A 801 -14.68 2.63 -5.82
N PRO A 802 -14.87 1.37 -6.25
CA PRO A 802 -15.43 1.10 -7.56
C PRO A 802 -16.93 1.44 -7.56
N ILE A 803 -17.43 1.99 -8.66
CA ILE A 803 -18.86 2.19 -8.91
C ILE A 803 -19.36 0.97 -9.67
N VAL A 804 -20.48 0.40 -9.21
CA VAL A 804 -21.13 -0.73 -9.88
C VAL A 804 -21.89 -0.18 -11.09
N ASP A 805 -21.38 -0.47 -12.29
CA ASP A 805 -22.08 -0.20 -13.54
C ASP A 805 -22.89 -1.43 -13.97
N ASN A 806 -24.14 -1.20 -14.40
CA ASN A 806 -25.08 -2.25 -14.76
C ASN A 806 -25.09 -2.42 -16.28
N ASP A 807 -24.38 -3.43 -16.77
CA ASP A 807 -24.19 -3.71 -18.20
C ASP A 807 -25.37 -4.45 -18.88
N GLN A 808 -26.60 -4.30 -18.36
CA GLN A 808 -27.79 -4.87 -19.01
C GLN A 808 -28.33 -3.89 -20.05
N THR A 809 -27.96 -4.09 -21.30
CA THR A 809 -28.51 -3.33 -22.44
C THR A 809 -29.94 -3.79 -22.72
N LEU A 810 -30.90 -2.89 -22.55
CA LEU A 810 -32.25 -3.07 -23.09
C LEU A 810 -32.18 -3.07 -24.63
N LYS A 811 -32.90 -4.00 -25.26
CA LYS A 811 -33.03 -4.06 -26.73
C LYS A 811 -34.22 -3.25 -27.25
N GLU A 812 -35.14 -2.85 -26.36
CA GLU A 812 -36.36 -2.11 -26.70
C GLU A 812 -36.14 -0.61 -26.54
N ASP A 813 -36.68 0.19 -27.47
CA ASP A 813 -36.66 1.65 -27.39
C ASP A 813 -37.80 2.13 -26.49
N LEU A 814 -37.47 2.73 -25.34
CA LEU A 814 -38.46 3.24 -24.39
C LEU A 814 -39.23 4.47 -24.93
N ASN A 815 -38.77 5.10 -26.02
CA ASN A 815 -39.44 6.22 -26.66
C ASN A 815 -40.74 5.83 -27.38
N GLU A 816 -40.89 4.56 -27.74
CA GLU A 816 -42.07 4.07 -28.50
C GLU A 816 -43.28 3.77 -27.58
N ILE A 817 -43.12 3.91 -26.26
CA ILE A 817 -44.17 3.58 -25.29
C ILE A 817 -45.15 4.76 -25.13
N GLU A 818 -46.43 4.51 -25.43
CA GLU A 818 -47.51 5.49 -25.29
C GLU A 818 -47.74 5.91 -23.83
N LYS A 819 -47.94 7.21 -23.62
CA LYS A 819 -48.08 7.84 -22.30
C LYS A 819 -49.28 7.30 -21.52
N GLU A 820 -50.36 7.00 -22.22
CA GLU A 820 -51.63 6.51 -21.67
C GLU A 820 -51.47 5.18 -20.92
N ASN A 821 -50.51 4.36 -21.35
CA ASN A 821 -50.19 3.04 -20.80
C ASN A 821 -49.21 3.11 -19.62
N THR A 822 -48.79 4.30 -19.18
CA THR A 822 -47.79 4.50 -18.14
C THR A 822 -48.38 5.13 -16.88
N ILE A 823 -47.80 4.80 -15.73
CA ILE A 823 -48.03 5.49 -14.44
C ILE A 823 -46.97 6.59 -14.27
N ILE A 824 -45.71 6.29 -14.62
CA ILE A 824 -44.57 7.21 -14.47
C ILE A 824 -43.72 7.14 -15.74
N ILE A 825 -43.33 8.30 -16.28
CA ILE A 825 -42.29 8.45 -17.30
C ILE A 825 -41.23 9.40 -16.75
N CYS A 826 -39.97 9.05 -16.95
CA CYS A 826 -38.83 9.83 -16.51
C CYS A 826 -37.80 9.92 -17.65
N ASP A 827 -37.34 11.13 -17.95
CA ASP A 827 -36.24 11.41 -18.89
C ASP A 827 -34.89 11.60 -18.16
N THR A 828 -34.88 11.37 -16.84
CA THR A 828 -33.72 11.47 -15.94
C THR A 828 -33.66 10.23 -15.03
N ALA A 829 -33.58 9.05 -15.64
CA ALA A 829 -33.62 7.75 -14.95
C ALA A 829 -32.24 7.13 -14.76
N LEU A 830 -32.04 6.48 -13.62
CA LEU A 830 -30.85 5.68 -13.30
C LEU A 830 -31.20 4.23 -12.97
N GLY A 831 -30.26 3.36 -13.30
CA GLY A 831 -30.43 1.91 -13.29
C GLY A 831 -30.45 1.37 -14.72
N ASN A 832 -30.45 0.05 -14.85
CA ASN A 832 -30.61 -0.62 -16.13
C ASN A 832 -31.37 -1.92 -15.91
N GLY A 833 -32.34 -2.23 -16.79
CA GLY A 833 -33.03 -3.51 -16.82
C GLY A 833 -34.55 -3.43 -16.74
N ILE A 834 -35.17 -4.60 -16.52
CA ILE A 834 -36.63 -4.76 -16.39
C ILE A 834 -36.92 -5.38 -15.02
N ILE A 835 -37.81 -4.76 -14.25
CA ILE A 835 -38.30 -5.27 -12.96
C ILE A 835 -39.79 -5.57 -13.13
N ASN A 836 -40.21 -6.80 -12.81
CA ASN A 836 -41.57 -7.29 -13.06
C ASN A 836 -42.16 -8.11 -11.88
N ASP A 837 -41.61 -7.93 -10.68
CA ASP A 837 -41.98 -8.62 -9.44
C ASP A 837 -42.52 -7.67 -8.35
N VAL A 838 -42.91 -6.44 -8.72
CA VAL A 838 -43.38 -5.40 -7.80
C VAL A 838 -44.88 -5.15 -7.97
N TYR A 839 -45.65 -5.20 -6.89
CA TYR A 839 -47.11 -5.06 -6.90
C TYR A 839 -47.60 -3.79 -6.19
N ASP A 840 -46.71 -3.12 -5.47
CA ASP A 840 -47.08 -2.09 -4.50
C ASP A 840 -46.42 -0.75 -4.87
N ILE A 841 -47.20 0.34 -4.84
CA ILE A 841 -46.70 1.71 -4.94
C ILE A 841 -47.04 2.44 -3.64
N VAL A 842 -46.03 2.99 -2.99
CA VAL A 842 -46.13 3.88 -1.83
C VAL A 842 -45.76 5.28 -2.28
N TYR A 843 -46.66 6.24 -2.12
CA TYR A 843 -46.38 7.63 -2.48
C TYR A 843 -46.82 8.61 -1.41
N ILE A 844 -46.12 9.74 -1.35
CA ILE A 844 -46.49 10.87 -0.50
C ILE A 844 -47.48 11.75 -1.25
N LYS A 845 -48.59 12.06 -0.59
CA LYS A 845 -49.65 12.92 -1.11
C LYS A 845 -49.10 14.33 -1.33
N PRO A 846 -49.00 14.83 -2.58
CA PRO A 846 -48.39 16.14 -2.84
C PRO A 846 -49.12 17.29 -2.14
N GLU A 847 -50.44 17.19 -2.00
CA GLU A 847 -51.29 18.19 -1.33
C GLU A 847 -51.06 18.29 0.18
N SER A 848 -50.54 17.22 0.79
CA SER A 848 -50.33 17.12 2.25
C SER A 848 -48.87 17.29 2.64
N PHE A 849 -47.97 17.50 1.67
CA PHE A 849 -46.54 17.61 1.93
C PHE A 849 -46.19 18.98 2.53
N ASP A 850 -45.58 18.95 3.72
CA ASP A 850 -45.01 20.10 4.40
C ASP A 850 -43.56 19.78 4.80
N PRO A 851 -42.54 20.50 4.28
CA PRO A 851 -41.15 20.32 4.66
C PRO A 851 -40.90 20.41 6.17
N ALA A 852 -41.72 21.16 6.91
CA ALA A 852 -41.61 21.25 8.36
C ALA A 852 -42.04 19.97 9.09
N LYS A 853 -42.77 19.08 8.42
CA LYS A 853 -43.23 17.78 8.95
C LYS A 853 -42.47 16.58 8.37
N SER A 854 -41.42 16.80 7.56
CA SER A 854 -40.64 15.74 6.93
C SER A 854 -40.10 14.70 7.91
N GLU A 855 -39.71 15.08 9.14
CA GLU A 855 -39.23 14.12 10.17
C GLU A 855 -40.32 13.15 10.64
N ALA A 856 -41.59 13.58 10.72
CA ALA A 856 -42.68 12.70 11.10
C ALA A 856 -42.88 11.61 10.05
N MET A 857 -42.82 11.97 8.76
CA MET A 857 -42.96 11.06 7.63
C MET A 857 -41.89 9.96 7.61
N VAL A 858 -40.66 10.25 8.07
CA VAL A 858 -39.56 9.27 8.13
C VAL A 858 -39.92 8.04 8.96
N ASN A 859 -40.58 8.24 10.10
CA ASN A 859 -40.97 7.13 10.98
C ASN A 859 -42.06 6.25 10.34
N ASP A 860 -43.03 6.88 9.67
CA ASP A 860 -44.12 6.17 9.01
C ASP A 860 -43.61 5.36 7.80
N ILE A 861 -42.72 5.94 7.00
CA ILE A 861 -42.05 5.25 5.88
C ILE A 861 -41.23 4.06 6.40
N GLY A 862 -40.43 4.27 7.45
CA GLY A 862 -39.63 3.20 8.06
C GLY A 862 -40.47 2.04 8.55
N ARG A 863 -41.62 2.32 9.20
CA ARG A 863 -42.55 1.28 9.65
C ARG A 863 -43.15 0.50 8.49
N LEU A 864 -43.52 1.17 7.39
CA LEU A 864 -44.02 0.49 6.19
C LEU A 864 -42.93 -0.39 5.57
N ASN A 865 -41.69 0.10 5.49
CA ASN A 865 -40.56 -0.66 4.98
C ASN A 865 -40.31 -1.94 5.81
N ASP A 866 -40.39 -1.86 7.14
CA ASP A 866 -40.28 -3.02 8.03
C ASP A 866 -41.36 -4.09 7.76
N ILE A 867 -42.58 -3.67 7.39
CA ILE A 867 -43.66 -4.59 6.99
C ILE A 867 -43.29 -5.29 5.67
N PHE A 868 -42.85 -4.54 4.66
CA PHE A 868 -42.41 -5.10 3.38
C PHE A 868 -41.25 -6.09 3.54
N LEU A 869 -40.26 -5.76 4.38
CA LEU A 869 -39.14 -6.66 4.68
C LEU A 869 -39.61 -7.96 5.36
N LYS A 870 -40.54 -7.89 6.32
CA LYS A 870 -41.10 -9.07 7.00
C LYS A 870 -41.93 -9.95 6.08
N GLU A 871 -42.63 -9.35 5.11
CA GLU A 871 -43.42 -10.07 4.11
C GLU A 871 -42.56 -10.56 2.92
N GLU A 872 -41.26 -10.25 2.90
CA GLU A 872 -40.34 -10.48 1.76
C GLU A 872 -40.85 -9.87 0.44
N LYS A 873 -41.55 -8.73 0.52
CA LYS A 873 -42.11 -8.00 -0.63
C LYS A 873 -41.34 -6.72 -0.92
N GLN A 874 -41.51 -6.21 -2.13
CA GLN A 874 -40.83 -5.02 -2.64
C GLN A 874 -41.86 -4.01 -3.17
N TYR A 875 -41.49 -2.73 -3.22
CA TYR A 875 -42.41 -1.65 -3.60
C TYR A 875 -41.72 -0.53 -4.40
N ILE A 876 -42.53 0.32 -5.04
CA ILE A 876 -42.11 1.59 -5.64
C ILE A 876 -42.36 2.70 -4.62
N LEU A 877 -41.37 3.55 -4.36
CA LEU A 877 -41.47 4.70 -3.46
C LEU A 877 -41.47 6.00 -4.27
N VAL A 878 -42.47 6.87 -4.08
CA VAL A 878 -42.58 8.16 -4.76
C VAL A 878 -42.76 9.27 -3.75
N GLY A 879 -41.97 10.34 -3.81
CA GLY A 879 -42.13 11.46 -2.89
C GLY A 879 -41.54 12.77 -3.40
N PRO A 880 -42.00 13.90 -2.84
CA PRO A 880 -41.47 15.21 -3.17
C PRO A 880 -40.13 15.46 -2.46
N GLY A 881 -39.24 16.23 -3.09
CA GLY A 881 -37.95 16.54 -2.46
C GLY A 881 -36.86 15.50 -2.72
N ARG A 882 -35.68 15.76 -2.15
CA ARG A 882 -34.54 14.84 -2.15
C ARG A 882 -34.70 13.75 -1.11
N TRP A 883 -34.55 12.48 -1.50
CA TRP A 883 -34.51 11.37 -0.54
C TRP A 883 -33.13 11.29 0.13
N GLY A 884 -33.10 11.23 1.46
CA GLY A 884 -31.88 11.02 2.24
C GLY A 884 -30.96 12.24 2.42
N SER A 885 -31.48 13.45 2.22
CA SER A 885 -30.78 14.69 2.62
C SER A 885 -30.90 14.92 4.13
N SER A 886 -29.83 15.39 4.78
CA SER A 886 -29.87 15.83 6.18
C SER A 886 -30.59 17.18 6.38
N ASP A 887 -30.96 17.88 5.30
CA ASP A 887 -31.74 19.12 5.35
C ASP A 887 -33.22 18.82 5.05
N PRO A 888 -34.13 18.92 6.05
CA PRO A 888 -35.56 18.66 5.85
C PRO A 888 -36.24 19.60 4.85
N TRP A 889 -35.61 20.75 4.56
CA TRP A 889 -36.13 21.68 3.55
C TRP A 889 -35.83 21.22 2.13
N LEU A 890 -34.76 20.43 1.92
CA LEU A 890 -34.39 19.89 0.61
C LEU A 890 -35.19 18.63 0.25
N GLY A 891 -35.77 17.94 1.24
CA GLY A 891 -36.58 16.75 1.04
C GLY A 891 -36.80 15.95 2.32
N ILE A 892 -36.81 14.63 2.20
CA ILE A 892 -37.20 13.74 3.30
C ILE A 892 -35.95 13.04 3.84
N PRO A 893 -35.60 13.25 5.12
CA PRO A 893 -34.35 12.80 5.71
C PRO A 893 -34.39 11.30 6.11
N VAL A 894 -34.73 10.43 5.16
CA VAL A 894 -34.69 8.97 5.37
C VAL A 894 -33.26 8.44 5.35
N LYS A 895 -32.98 7.47 6.20
CA LYS A 895 -31.78 6.62 6.12
C LYS A 895 -32.05 5.41 5.23
N TRP A 896 -31.00 4.84 4.64
CA TRP A 896 -31.14 3.67 3.76
C TRP A 896 -31.92 2.49 4.37
N PRO A 897 -31.70 2.06 5.63
CA PRO A 897 -32.46 0.96 6.22
C PRO A 897 -33.98 1.20 6.29
N GLN A 898 -34.42 2.46 6.25
CA GLN A 898 -35.84 2.84 6.34
C GLN A 898 -36.58 2.73 5.00
N ILE A 899 -35.86 2.53 3.88
CA ILE A 899 -36.46 2.39 2.54
C ILE A 899 -35.85 1.22 1.74
N SER A 900 -35.14 0.32 2.42
CA SER A 900 -34.32 -0.74 1.81
C SER A 900 -35.10 -1.79 1.03
N ALA A 901 -36.43 -1.90 1.20
CA ALA A 901 -37.28 -2.78 0.40
C ALA A 901 -37.82 -2.12 -0.88
N ALA A 902 -37.53 -0.83 -1.12
CA ALA A 902 -37.90 -0.17 -2.36
C ALA A 902 -37.07 -0.68 -3.56
N ARG A 903 -37.72 -0.91 -4.71
CA ARG A 903 -37.08 -1.29 -5.98
C ARG A 903 -36.99 -0.18 -7.01
N LEU A 904 -37.81 0.83 -6.86
CA LEU A 904 -37.75 2.06 -7.61
C LEU A 904 -38.04 3.21 -6.65
N ILE A 905 -37.16 4.21 -6.62
CA ILE A 905 -37.35 5.44 -5.86
C ILE A 905 -37.54 6.58 -6.85
N VAL A 906 -38.56 7.39 -6.63
CA VAL A 906 -38.93 8.50 -7.51
C VAL A 906 -38.93 9.79 -6.70
N GLU A 907 -38.09 10.73 -7.12
CA GLU A 907 -38.07 12.11 -6.64
C GLU A 907 -38.96 12.97 -7.52
N SER A 908 -39.96 13.58 -6.91
CA SER A 908 -40.86 14.54 -7.56
C SER A 908 -40.49 15.97 -7.22
N GLY A 909 -40.30 16.81 -8.24
CA GLY A 909 -40.16 18.25 -8.11
C GLY A 909 -41.43 18.91 -7.57
N LEU A 910 -41.28 20.10 -6.98
CA LEU A 910 -42.36 20.95 -6.49
C LEU A 910 -42.36 22.29 -7.27
N GLU A 911 -43.49 23.01 -7.28
CA GLU A 911 -43.70 24.26 -8.04
C GLU A 911 -42.64 25.36 -7.78
N HIS A 912 -42.04 25.38 -6.59
CA HIS A 912 -40.99 26.34 -6.20
C HIS A 912 -39.63 25.67 -5.90
N TYR A 913 -39.48 24.39 -6.23
CA TYR A 913 -38.36 23.57 -5.77
C TYR A 913 -37.81 22.73 -6.92
N ARG A 914 -36.62 23.10 -7.40
CA ARG A 914 -35.83 22.28 -8.33
C ARG A 914 -34.81 21.52 -7.50
N ILE A 915 -34.89 20.20 -7.51
CA ILE A 915 -33.94 19.33 -6.82
C ILE A 915 -32.99 18.82 -7.88
N ASP A 916 -31.72 19.21 -7.78
CA ASP A 916 -30.70 18.56 -8.60
C ASP A 916 -30.54 17.11 -8.10
N PRO A 917 -30.45 16.13 -9.01
CA PRO A 917 -30.33 14.74 -8.63
C PRO A 917 -29.12 14.50 -7.70
N SER A 918 -29.36 13.76 -6.63
CA SER A 918 -28.38 13.47 -5.58
C SER A 918 -27.29 12.51 -6.05
N GLN A 919 -26.33 12.91 -6.89
CA GLN A 919 -25.21 12.02 -7.21
C GLN A 919 -24.17 11.93 -6.08
N GLY A 920 -24.12 12.91 -5.16
CA GLY A 920 -23.01 13.12 -4.22
C GLY A 920 -22.87 12.20 -3.00
N THR A 921 -23.92 11.48 -2.58
CA THR A 921 -24.05 10.95 -1.21
C THR A 921 -23.82 9.43 -1.12
N HIS A 922 -23.54 8.90 0.09
CA HIS A 922 -23.53 7.44 0.32
C HIS A 922 -24.87 6.78 -0.03
N PHE A 923 -25.96 7.53 0.12
CA PHE A 923 -27.29 7.12 -0.33
C PHE A 923 -27.29 6.72 -1.82
N PHE A 924 -26.59 7.48 -2.67
CA PHE A 924 -26.48 7.19 -4.10
C PHE A 924 -25.76 5.88 -4.40
N GLN A 925 -24.69 5.58 -3.65
CA GLN A 925 -23.96 4.33 -3.81
C GLN A 925 -24.85 3.13 -3.49
N ASN A 926 -25.63 3.21 -2.41
CA ASN A 926 -26.56 2.15 -2.05
C ASN A 926 -27.59 1.90 -3.16
N LEU A 927 -28.13 2.94 -3.81
CA LEU A 927 -29.03 2.77 -4.96
C LEU A 927 -28.40 1.89 -6.06
N THR A 928 -27.15 2.20 -6.43
CA THR A 928 -26.43 1.43 -7.47
C THR A 928 -26.13 -0.01 -7.03
N SER A 929 -25.69 -0.22 -5.78
CA SER A 929 -25.35 -1.53 -5.21
C SER A 929 -26.55 -2.47 -5.14
N PHE A 930 -27.71 -1.97 -4.69
CA PHE A 930 -28.92 -2.77 -4.52
C PHE A 930 -29.75 -2.89 -5.81
N ARG A 931 -29.28 -2.31 -6.91
CA ARG A 931 -29.98 -2.27 -8.21
C ARG A 931 -31.39 -1.67 -8.06
N VAL A 932 -31.49 -0.61 -7.27
CA VAL A 932 -32.72 0.15 -7.10
C VAL A 932 -32.79 1.17 -8.23
N GLY A 933 -33.88 1.15 -9.00
CA GLY A 933 -34.13 2.17 -10.00
C GLY A 933 -34.30 3.53 -9.34
N TYR A 934 -33.88 4.60 -10.00
CA TYR A 934 -34.01 5.95 -9.45
C TYR A 934 -34.47 6.92 -10.53
N PHE A 935 -35.65 7.52 -10.34
CA PHE A 935 -36.25 8.46 -11.29
C PHE A 935 -36.30 9.85 -10.67
N THR A 936 -35.93 10.86 -11.45
CA THR A 936 -36.21 12.25 -11.12
C THR A 936 -37.25 12.79 -12.10
N ILE A 937 -38.37 13.27 -11.59
CA ILE A 937 -39.46 13.86 -12.37
C ILE A 937 -39.81 15.25 -11.82
N ASN A 938 -40.22 16.17 -12.68
CA ASN A 938 -40.81 17.43 -12.27
C ASN A 938 -42.06 17.73 -13.10
N PRO A 939 -43.23 17.27 -12.64
CA PRO A 939 -44.51 17.46 -13.35
C PRO A 939 -44.85 18.93 -13.61
N PHE A 940 -44.36 19.87 -12.79
CA PHE A 940 -44.69 21.30 -12.89
C PHE A 940 -44.03 22.01 -14.08
N ILE A 941 -42.91 21.50 -14.57
CA ILE A 941 -42.19 22.05 -15.74
C ILE A 941 -42.26 21.12 -16.95
N ASN A 942 -43.19 20.14 -16.95
CA ASN A 942 -43.33 19.09 -17.97
C ASN A 942 -42.06 18.24 -18.17
N ASP A 943 -41.31 18.01 -17.10
CA ASP A 943 -40.14 17.10 -17.09
C ASP A 943 -40.58 15.75 -16.51
N GLY A 944 -40.82 14.76 -17.38
CA GLY A 944 -41.46 13.49 -17.01
C GLY A 944 -42.98 13.53 -16.87
N TYR A 945 -43.56 12.40 -16.44
CA TYR A 945 -45.00 12.21 -16.26
C TYR A 945 -45.28 11.41 -14.98
N TYR A 946 -46.34 11.77 -14.25
CA TYR A 946 -46.79 11.07 -13.06
C TYR A 946 -48.32 11.12 -12.94
N ASP A 947 -48.97 9.97 -13.12
CA ASP A 947 -50.45 9.84 -13.12
C ASP A 947 -51.01 9.65 -11.71
N ILE A 948 -51.00 10.73 -10.92
CA ILE A 948 -51.55 10.73 -9.55
C ILE A 948 -53.05 10.42 -9.54
N GLN A 949 -53.80 10.89 -10.55
CA GLN A 949 -55.24 10.69 -10.64
C GLN A 949 -55.58 9.20 -10.81
N TYR A 950 -54.82 8.48 -11.63
CA TYR A 950 -54.95 7.03 -11.74
C TYR A 950 -54.68 6.34 -10.41
N LEU A 951 -53.61 6.69 -9.67
CA LEU A 951 -53.34 6.10 -8.36
C LEU A 951 -54.41 6.45 -7.31
N ALA A 952 -54.96 7.66 -7.36
CA ALA A 952 -56.02 8.10 -6.46
C ALA A 952 -57.36 7.37 -6.69
N SER A 953 -57.57 6.76 -7.87
CA SER A 953 -58.79 6.02 -8.22
C SER A 953 -58.92 4.64 -7.57
N PHE A 954 -57.83 4.06 -7.06
CA PHE A 954 -57.82 2.76 -6.38
C PHE A 954 -58.07 2.91 -4.87
N GLU A 955 -58.73 1.92 -4.26
CA GLU A 955 -58.87 1.85 -2.80
C GLU A 955 -57.47 1.68 -2.16
N PRO A 956 -57.09 2.53 -1.18
CA PRO A 956 -55.79 2.43 -0.54
C PRO A 956 -55.70 1.17 0.31
N TYR A 957 -54.60 0.43 0.18
CA TYR A 957 -54.29 -0.68 1.08
C TYR A 957 -53.89 -0.15 2.47
N TYR A 958 -53.23 1.00 2.49
CA TYR A 958 -52.93 1.77 3.69
C TYR A 958 -52.92 3.27 3.33
N GLU A 959 -53.45 4.11 4.23
CA GLU A 959 -53.41 5.57 4.08
C GLU A 959 -53.36 6.24 5.46
N ASP A 960 -52.51 7.27 5.60
CA ASP A 960 -52.44 8.16 6.77
C ASP A 960 -52.49 9.65 6.35
N GLU A 961 -52.03 10.57 7.20
CA GLU A 961 -52.01 12.01 6.89
C GLU A 961 -51.18 12.33 5.64
N PHE A 962 -50.06 11.63 5.40
CA PHE A 962 -49.07 11.98 4.38
C PHE A 962 -48.88 10.91 3.30
N ILE A 963 -49.02 9.64 3.64
CA ILE A 963 -48.64 8.50 2.81
C ILE A 963 -49.89 7.77 2.32
N ARG A 964 -49.87 7.35 1.05
CA ARG A 964 -50.85 6.43 0.48
C ARG A 964 -50.14 5.25 -0.17
N HIS A 965 -50.61 4.05 0.14
CA HIS A 965 -50.11 2.79 -0.39
C HIS A 965 -51.20 2.12 -1.22
N VAL A 966 -50.90 1.86 -2.49
CA VAL A 966 -51.76 1.17 -3.45
C VAL A 966 -51.15 -0.18 -3.81
N ARG A 967 -51.96 -1.24 -3.75
CA ARG A 967 -51.57 -2.61 -4.13
C ARG A 967 -52.35 -3.04 -5.36
N PHE A 968 -51.63 -3.50 -6.39
CA PHE A 968 -52.21 -3.99 -7.63
C PHE A 968 -52.35 -5.51 -7.62
N PRO A 969 -53.35 -6.07 -8.33
CA PRO A 969 -53.53 -7.53 -8.45
C PRO A 969 -52.49 -8.18 -9.38
N ASN A 970 -52.00 -7.45 -10.38
CA ASN A 970 -50.97 -7.88 -11.32
C ASN A 970 -49.68 -7.09 -11.07
N PRO A 971 -48.49 -7.68 -11.33
CA PRO A 971 -47.23 -6.98 -11.14
C PRO A 971 -47.09 -5.81 -12.10
N LEU A 972 -46.45 -4.76 -11.62
CA LEU A 972 -46.04 -3.60 -12.39
C LEU A 972 -44.76 -3.92 -13.16
N ILE A 973 -44.67 -3.43 -14.39
CA ILE A 973 -43.47 -3.56 -15.22
C ILE A 973 -42.73 -2.22 -15.19
N ILE A 974 -41.52 -2.24 -14.64
CA ILE A 974 -40.60 -1.10 -14.62
C ILE A 974 -39.52 -1.38 -15.65
N LYS A 975 -39.30 -0.46 -16.59
CA LYS A 975 -38.20 -0.55 -17.57
C LYS A 975 -37.29 0.67 -17.42
N ILE A 976 -35.98 0.45 -17.39
CA ILE A 976 -34.99 1.52 -17.17
C ILE A 976 -33.83 1.37 -18.14
N ASP A 977 -33.63 2.35 -19.01
CA ASP A 977 -32.46 2.52 -19.88
C ASP A 977 -31.63 3.71 -19.40
N GLY A 978 -30.63 3.43 -18.58
CA GLY A 978 -29.70 4.43 -18.05
C GLY A 978 -28.72 4.99 -19.09
N LYS A 979 -28.59 4.40 -20.29
CA LYS A 979 -27.79 5.02 -21.37
C LYS A 979 -28.56 6.14 -22.06
N GLN A 980 -29.87 5.96 -22.20
CA GLN A 980 -30.78 7.00 -22.71
C GLN A 980 -31.34 7.90 -21.60
N ASN A 981 -30.99 7.65 -20.33
CA ASN A 981 -31.59 8.27 -19.14
C ASN A 981 -33.12 8.13 -19.08
N LYS A 982 -33.71 7.09 -19.69
CA LYS A 982 -35.16 6.91 -19.75
C LYS A 982 -35.65 5.81 -18.83
N GLY A 983 -36.78 6.05 -18.18
CA GLY A 983 -37.43 5.11 -17.29
C GLY A 983 -38.93 5.19 -17.39
N VAL A 984 -39.60 4.04 -17.38
CA VAL A 984 -41.07 3.96 -17.41
C VAL A 984 -41.60 2.94 -16.40
N VAL A 985 -42.73 3.27 -15.79
CA VAL A 985 -43.56 2.33 -15.02
C VAL A 985 -44.86 2.14 -15.78
N LEU A 986 -45.12 0.92 -16.25
CA LEU A 986 -46.32 0.60 -17.01
C LEU A 986 -47.52 0.37 -16.07
N LYS A 987 -48.72 0.78 -16.54
CA LYS A 987 -49.97 0.37 -15.90
C LYS A 987 -50.08 -1.15 -15.99
N PRO A 988 -50.53 -1.84 -14.93
CA PRO A 988 -50.73 -3.28 -14.98
C PRO A 988 -51.76 -3.56 -16.07
N SER A 989 -51.38 -4.36 -17.07
CA SER A 989 -52.32 -4.81 -18.09
C SER A 989 -53.47 -5.52 -17.38
N ILE A 990 -54.65 -4.91 -17.41
CA ILE A 990 -55.89 -5.52 -16.93
C ILE A 990 -56.10 -6.71 -17.86
N SER A 991 -55.76 -7.90 -17.41
CA SER A 991 -56.23 -9.14 -18.01
C SER A 991 -57.75 -9.08 -17.97
N VAL A 992 -58.34 -8.76 -19.11
CA VAL A 992 -59.78 -8.85 -19.35
C VAL A 992 -60.18 -10.27 -18.97
N ASN A 993 -61.09 -10.38 -18.01
CA ASN A 993 -61.78 -11.62 -17.67
C ASN A 993 -62.24 -12.30 -18.97
N ASN A 994 -61.68 -13.47 -19.27
CA ASN A 994 -62.39 -14.46 -20.06
C ASN A 994 -63.09 -15.38 -19.05
N GLU A 995 -64.41 -15.16 -18.96
CA GLU A 995 -65.49 -16.01 -18.42
C GLU A 995 -65.28 -16.82 -17.14
#